data_AF-A0A7S1F2Z5-F1
#
_entry.id   AF-A0A7S1F2Z5-F1
#
_cell.length_a   1.000
_cell.length_b   1.000
_cell.length_c   1.000
_cell.angle_alpha   90.00
_cell.angle_beta   90.00
_cell.angle_gamma   90.00
#
_symmetry.space_group_name_H-M   'P 1'
#
loop_
_entity.id
_entity.type
_entity.pdbx_description
1 polymer ?
#
loop_
_entity_poly.entity_id
_entity_poly.type
_entity_poly.pdbx_seq_one_letter_code
_entity_poly.pdbx_strand_id
1 'polypeptide(L)'
;MSAPQDRSEEGTPLETIVDLAARSMSAWKAGNTGLAGSSLVELRRLDPQSVLWPCLLARLHLASGVPSQALATLEGICPERHPELLLVRGLARFAAADVAGATADLTRVLDMGGLGKEANKELHDALHGLKAPSAVHRPVAAQPALQPPVPREQPVSQPVAVQATPALTGASEQEACRKKVRALVAEAKEEEKQGILFKARQLCEEALALERDTPEAVLCIARTALQNAEYSAVNQLFRQYPAVLKAQPHGVEALSMLASVQEMQGEWDAAAMDLEKAVNFARRGRDVPLDDLNGRLARAYWRGGELDEAKKLAQRVLEGASTQREACEVACAAFLGAGDSAKALSLMIHCLIAKRDERRTGGCADLVCGVMRQCSVEELCHVLAPQGTESVSVEARTSIAEVVAYIGLIMKEQSEVPQACSLYRRAAVLAPLHASLCLNLMHCYSVRQLEVQAIAWGVRFFDLLKSVPAATTVASGMRDESREPVDLQRATAAAPALCRKDVDGIAEFNDVVAIGFVLVKLLYLTYPYLPMEASQDSGGPPSWQSRLTVKTEGDLVKPVYNWRDSGGWETHLQVLRKISAVMDRSREGQELQRTAVRNEHAYFLCIVKILASLPPIVQPTSPLAGAIFLVGDSHVVPAAWRSVDVRGSRHVLVPCLVTGVKIWHLRAASKFHTKYNFWERLGSLPRGAPLILCLGEIDCREGVVRAVQKGLYSNLEHSLKALVDLFLEVLRECRRRLPRSQIFVHPIPEVLSETRILTVCLNRLLRSQGTRDAMTKLDIRCLEFSHVFVEGPPNPDVGADGMAKLTLMPELELDGTHMNPSYVQSHLEPALASAWRDVDAD
;
A
#
# COMPACT_ATOMS: atom_id res chain seq x y z
N MET A 1 11.46 -61.39 41.07
CA MET A 1 12.54 -60.50 41.56
C MET A 1 12.65 -59.33 40.61
N SER A 2 12.87 -58.16 41.19
CA SER A 2 12.57 -56.82 40.71
C SER A 2 13.26 -56.36 39.42
N ALA A 3 12.59 -55.45 38.71
CA ALA A 3 13.12 -54.63 37.63
C ALA A 3 14.21 -53.64 38.11
N PRO A 4 14.97 -53.04 37.17
CA PRO A 4 15.45 -51.67 37.32
C PRO A 4 14.84 -50.72 36.28
N GLN A 5 14.66 -49.48 36.72
CA GLN A 5 13.96 -48.36 36.09
C GLN A 5 14.77 -47.65 34.99
N ASP A 6 14.03 -47.27 33.95
CA ASP A 6 13.98 -45.97 33.25
C ASP A 6 15.13 -44.95 33.43
N ARG A 7 15.69 -44.49 32.30
CA ARG A 7 16.22 -43.13 32.12
C ARG A 7 15.88 -42.63 30.71
N SER A 8 15.17 -41.51 30.72
CA SER A 8 14.52 -40.76 29.65
C SER A 8 15.46 -40.07 28.66
N GLU A 9 15.04 -40.06 27.39
CA GLU A 9 15.04 -38.96 26.40
C GLU A 9 16.10 -37.85 26.54
N GLU A 10 17.16 -37.91 25.73
CA GLU A 10 17.93 -36.73 25.32
C GLU A 10 17.36 -36.20 24.00
N GLY A 11 16.65 -35.08 24.07
CA GLY A 11 16.16 -34.35 22.89
C GLY A 11 17.30 -33.81 22.02
N THR A 12 17.02 -33.59 20.73
CA THR A 12 18.04 -33.09 19.80
C THR A 12 18.51 -31.66 20.19
N PRO A 13 19.75 -31.24 19.87
CA PRO A 13 20.26 -29.91 20.24
C PRO A 13 19.39 -28.74 19.77
N LEU A 14 18.67 -28.92 18.65
CA LEU A 14 17.78 -27.92 18.06
C LEU A 14 16.49 -27.73 18.90
N GLU A 15 15.89 -28.82 19.37
CA GLU A 15 14.71 -28.78 20.26
C GLU A 15 15.05 -28.08 21.59
N THR A 16 16.23 -28.36 22.13
CA THR A 16 16.70 -27.76 23.40
C THR A 16 16.91 -26.24 23.29
N ILE A 17 17.39 -25.74 22.14
CA ILE A 17 17.57 -24.30 21.87
C ILE A 17 16.21 -23.59 21.78
N VAL A 18 15.25 -24.16 21.05
CA VAL A 18 13.90 -23.58 20.88
C VAL A 18 13.19 -23.49 22.24
N ASP A 19 13.28 -24.54 23.05
CA ASP A 19 12.64 -24.56 24.38
C ASP A 19 13.31 -23.59 25.36
N LEU A 20 14.64 -23.45 25.33
CA LEU A 20 15.35 -22.45 26.13
C LEU A 20 15.02 -21.02 25.68
N ALA A 21 14.89 -20.77 24.38
CA ALA A 21 14.51 -19.46 23.85
C ALA A 21 13.07 -19.09 24.23
N ALA A 22 12.12 -20.02 24.08
CA ALA A 22 10.72 -19.82 24.46
C ALA A 22 10.58 -19.56 25.97
N ARG A 23 11.31 -20.32 26.82
CA ARG A 23 11.36 -20.11 28.27
C ARG A 23 11.96 -18.75 28.64
N SER A 24 13.06 -18.36 28.00
CA SER A 24 13.70 -17.06 28.25
C SER A 24 12.75 -15.90 27.92
N MET A 25 12.09 -15.94 26.76
CA MET A 25 11.17 -14.88 26.33
C MET A 25 9.93 -14.81 27.23
N SER A 26 9.42 -15.96 27.68
CA SER A 26 8.29 -16.03 28.62
C SER A 26 8.66 -15.48 29.99
N ALA A 27 9.86 -15.82 30.50
CA ALA A 27 10.38 -15.31 31.76
C ALA A 27 10.61 -13.80 31.72
N TRP A 28 11.12 -13.28 30.59
CA TRP A 28 11.30 -11.84 30.39
C TRP A 28 9.95 -11.11 30.38
N LYS A 29 8.95 -11.61 29.65
CA LYS A 29 7.60 -11.02 29.65
C LYS A 29 6.94 -11.03 31.04
N ALA A 30 7.25 -12.03 31.86
CA ALA A 30 6.78 -12.12 33.24
C ALA A 30 7.58 -11.26 34.24
N GLY A 31 8.59 -10.51 33.79
CA GLY A 31 9.44 -9.67 34.64
C GLY A 31 10.51 -10.43 35.43
N ASN A 32 10.69 -11.74 35.18
CA ASN A 32 11.71 -12.56 35.84
C ASN A 32 13.05 -12.48 35.08
N THR A 33 13.76 -11.37 35.28
CA THR A 33 15.03 -11.08 34.60
C THR A 33 16.16 -12.06 34.94
N GLY A 34 16.17 -12.63 36.15
CA GLY A 34 17.16 -13.62 36.57
C GLY A 34 17.05 -14.93 35.78
N LEU A 35 15.83 -15.46 35.65
CA LEU A 35 15.59 -16.68 34.87
C LEU A 35 15.83 -16.43 33.38
N ALA A 36 15.33 -15.32 32.83
CA ALA A 36 15.56 -14.94 31.43
C ALA A 36 17.05 -14.83 31.08
N GLY A 37 17.84 -14.20 31.96
CA GLY A 37 19.28 -14.05 31.81
C GLY A 37 20.04 -15.38 31.88
N SER A 38 19.70 -16.24 32.84
CA SER A 38 20.32 -17.57 32.95
C SER A 38 20.08 -18.44 31.70
N SER A 39 18.88 -18.37 31.12
CA SER A 39 18.55 -19.09 29.88
C SER A 39 19.30 -18.52 28.67
N LEU A 40 19.51 -17.20 28.59
CA LEU A 40 20.27 -16.56 27.51
C LEU A 40 21.77 -16.86 27.59
N VAL A 41 22.33 -16.95 28.80
CA VAL A 41 23.71 -17.39 29.02
C VAL A 41 23.91 -18.83 28.53
N GLU A 42 22.95 -19.71 28.82
CA GLU A 42 22.99 -21.09 28.35
C GLU A 42 22.80 -21.21 26.83
N LEU A 43 21.90 -20.41 26.24
CA LEU A 43 21.73 -20.33 24.79
C LEU A 43 23.00 -19.88 24.07
N ARG A 44 23.72 -18.91 24.63
CA ARG A 44 25.02 -18.47 24.10
C ARG A 44 26.09 -19.58 24.18
N ARG A 45 26.01 -20.47 25.17
CA ARG A 45 26.91 -21.63 25.31
C ARG A 45 26.60 -22.71 24.27
N LEU A 46 25.30 -22.96 24.02
CA LEU A 46 24.81 -23.97 23.08
C LEU A 46 24.93 -23.53 21.62
N ASP A 47 24.83 -22.24 21.34
CA ASP A 47 24.93 -21.64 20.01
C ASP A 47 25.85 -20.40 20.01
N PRO A 48 27.19 -20.61 20.05
CA PRO A 48 28.17 -19.53 20.17
C PRO A 48 28.35 -18.72 18.89
N GLN A 49 27.82 -19.17 17.74
CA GLN A 49 27.92 -18.44 16.46
C GLN A 49 26.80 -17.41 16.27
N SER A 50 25.71 -17.53 17.04
CA SER A 50 24.58 -16.61 16.95
C SER A 50 24.84 -15.31 17.70
N VAL A 51 24.75 -14.21 16.94
CA VAL A 51 24.82 -12.84 17.47
C VAL A 51 23.52 -12.42 18.19
N LEU A 52 22.44 -13.20 18.06
CA LEU A 52 21.15 -12.88 18.65
C LEU A 52 21.17 -12.99 20.18
N TRP A 53 21.76 -14.06 20.73
CA TRP A 53 21.76 -14.31 22.18
C TRP A 53 22.52 -13.24 22.98
N PRO A 54 23.72 -12.82 22.55
CA PRO A 54 24.40 -11.68 23.18
C PRO A 54 23.61 -10.37 23.08
N CYS A 55 22.91 -10.10 21.98
CA CYS A 55 22.09 -8.90 21.84
C CYS A 55 20.90 -8.90 22.80
N LEU A 56 20.18 -10.02 22.92
CA LEU A 56 19.06 -10.15 23.85
C LEU A 56 19.52 -10.06 25.32
N LEU A 57 20.66 -10.67 25.66
CA LEU A 57 21.23 -10.59 27.01
C LEU A 57 21.68 -9.17 27.35
N ALA A 58 22.31 -8.46 26.41
CA ALA A 58 22.68 -7.06 26.59
C ALA A 58 21.46 -6.15 26.77
N ARG A 59 20.38 -6.37 26.00
CA ARG A 59 19.10 -5.66 26.17
C ARG A 59 18.46 -5.92 27.54
N LEU A 60 18.56 -7.15 28.06
CA LEU A 60 18.08 -7.50 29.39
C LEU A 60 18.88 -6.76 30.49
N HIS A 61 20.20 -6.64 30.34
CA HIS A 61 21.04 -5.85 31.25
C HIS A 61 20.69 -4.35 31.20
N LEU A 62 20.41 -3.80 30.01
CA LEU A 62 19.94 -2.41 29.87
C LEU A 62 18.59 -2.18 30.54
N ALA A 63 17.63 -3.09 30.34
CA ALA A 63 16.33 -3.03 31.00
C ALA A 63 16.43 -3.14 32.53
N SER A 64 17.47 -3.83 33.02
CA SER A 64 17.78 -3.96 34.44
C SER A 64 18.61 -2.78 35.00
N GLY A 65 18.94 -1.78 34.17
CA GLY A 65 19.68 -0.59 34.58
C GLY A 65 21.18 -0.80 34.78
N VAL A 66 21.79 -1.84 34.19
CA VAL A 66 23.22 -2.18 34.35
C VAL A 66 23.96 -2.11 33.00
N PRO A 67 24.21 -0.90 32.46
CA PRO A 67 24.79 -0.74 31.11
C PRO A 67 26.23 -1.27 30.98
N SER A 68 26.99 -1.31 32.08
CA SER A 68 28.34 -1.90 32.10
C SER A 68 28.35 -3.41 31.82
N GLN A 69 27.35 -4.15 32.30
CA GLN A 69 27.18 -5.58 31.99
C GLN A 69 26.70 -5.80 30.55
N ALA A 70 25.88 -4.89 30.02
CA ALA A 70 25.49 -4.91 28.62
C ALA A 70 26.71 -4.73 27.70
N LEU A 71 27.61 -3.80 28.02
CA LEU A 71 28.86 -3.61 27.28
C LEU A 71 29.79 -4.83 27.39
N ALA A 72 30.01 -5.36 28.59
CA ALA A 72 30.82 -6.56 28.80
C ALA A 72 30.26 -7.80 28.08
N THR A 73 28.95 -7.90 27.91
CA THR A 73 28.31 -8.98 27.13
C THR A 73 28.65 -8.91 25.64
N LEU A 74 28.84 -7.69 25.13
CA LEU A 74 29.11 -7.40 23.73
C LEU A 74 30.62 -7.26 23.43
N GLU A 75 31.46 -7.18 24.46
CA GLU A 75 32.92 -7.17 24.33
C GLU A 75 33.44 -8.49 23.72
N GLY A 76 34.36 -8.37 22.76
CA GLY A 76 34.95 -9.51 22.04
C GLY A 76 34.13 -10.02 20.85
N ILE A 77 32.90 -9.52 20.62
CA ILE A 77 32.12 -9.81 19.41
C ILE A 77 32.42 -8.73 18.38
N CYS A 78 32.75 -9.10 17.14
CA CYS A 78 33.04 -8.16 16.05
C CYS A 78 31.74 -7.43 15.62
N PRO A 79 31.50 -6.18 16.05
CA PRO A 79 30.23 -5.48 15.86
C PRO A 79 30.08 -4.93 14.46
N GLU A 80 31.20 -4.66 13.78
CA GLU A 80 31.28 -3.90 12.52
C GLU A 80 30.53 -4.53 11.34
N ARG A 81 30.04 -5.78 11.50
CA ARG A 81 29.32 -6.53 10.46
C ARG A 81 27.84 -6.78 10.79
N HIS A 82 27.35 -6.39 11.97
CA HIS A 82 25.98 -6.65 12.39
C HIS A 82 25.28 -5.38 12.92
N PRO A 83 24.30 -4.82 12.19
CA PRO A 83 23.65 -3.55 12.54
C PRO A 83 22.87 -3.62 13.85
N GLU A 84 22.28 -4.77 14.18
CA GLU A 84 21.54 -4.95 15.45
C GLU A 84 22.48 -4.98 16.67
N LEU A 85 23.67 -5.55 16.53
CA LEU A 85 24.68 -5.57 17.59
C LEU A 85 25.25 -4.17 17.83
N LEU A 86 25.54 -3.44 16.76
CA LEU A 86 25.96 -2.04 16.83
C LEU A 86 24.89 -1.14 17.44
N LEU A 87 23.61 -1.38 17.14
CA LEU A 87 22.50 -0.66 17.75
C LEU A 87 22.48 -0.88 19.27
N VAL A 88 22.48 -2.14 19.73
CA VAL A 88 22.45 -2.44 21.17
C VAL A 88 23.71 -1.94 21.89
N ARG A 89 24.88 -2.01 21.25
CA ARG A 89 26.12 -1.43 21.82
C ARG A 89 26.06 0.09 21.90
N GLY A 90 25.55 0.75 20.86
CA GLY A 90 25.34 2.19 20.85
C GLY A 90 24.40 2.66 21.96
N LEU A 91 23.30 1.94 22.18
CA LEU A 91 22.37 2.18 23.28
C LEU A 91 23.02 1.96 24.65
N ALA A 92 23.82 0.91 24.80
CA ALA A 92 24.54 0.63 26.04
C ALA A 92 25.60 1.69 26.35
N ARG A 93 26.32 2.19 25.33
CA ARG A 93 27.26 3.32 25.46
C ARG A 93 26.54 4.60 25.83
N PHE A 94 25.39 4.87 25.22
CA PHE A 94 24.57 6.03 25.55
C PHE A 94 24.10 5.99 27.02
N ALA A 95 23.59 4.83 27.47
CA ALA A 95 23.19 4.62 28.85
C ALA A 95 24.36 4.66 29.86
N ALA A 96 25.58 4.35 29.41
CA ALA A 96 26.82 4.49 30.18
C ALA A 96 27.45 5.90 30.09
N ALA A 97 26.77 6.87 29.47
CA ALA A 97 27.26 8.23 29.21
C ALA A 97 28.51 8.34 28.30
N ASP A 98 28.83 7.29 27.53
CA ASP A 98 29.80 7.34 26.43
C ASP A 98 29.13 7.87 25.15
N VAL A 99 28.91 9.18 25.12
CA VAL A 99 28.21 9.88 24.03
C VAL A 99 28.98 9.77 22.70
N ALA A 100 30.30 9.81 22.74
CA ALA A 100 31.15 9.74 21.55
C ALA A 100 31.09 8.34 20.92
N GLY A 101 31.24 7.28 21.73
CA GLY A 101 31.13 5.91 21.26
C GLY A 101 29.71 5.53 20.83
N ALA A 102 28.69 6.03 21.51
CA ALA A 102 27.29 5.86 21.11
C ALA A 102 27.01 6.50 19.75
N THR A 103 27.49 7.73 19.53
CA THR A 103 27.31 8.44 18.25
C THR A 103 27.99 7.69 17.10
N ALA A 104 29.21 7.19 17.32
CA ALA A 104 29.96 6.44 16.31
C ALA A 104 29.24 5.14 15.91
N ASP A 105 28.73 4.38 16.87
CA ASP A 105 28.02 3.13 16.60
C ASP A 105 26.68 3.38 15.91
N LEU A 106 25.86 4.29 16.43
CA LEU A 106 24.51 4.54 15.90
C LEU A 106 24.55 5.18 14.49
N THR A 107 25.53 6.03 14.21
CA THR A 107 25.72 6.57 12.85
C THR A 107 26.13 5.45 11.89
N ARG A 108 26.99 4.53 12.31
CA ARG A 108 27.37 3.38 11.48
C ARG A 108 26.20 2.42 11.22
N VAL A 109 25.28 2.25 12.17
CA VAL A 109 24.03 1.50 11.94
C VAL A 109 23.18 2.19 10.87
N LEU A 110 23.08 3.52 10.92
CA LEU A 110 22.34 4.31 9.92
C LEU A 110 22.92 4.12 8.51
N ASP A 111 24.25 4.09 8.39
CA ASP A 111 24.94 3.87 7.12
C ASP A 111 24.78 2.43 6.59
N MET A 112 24.76 1.44 7.48
CA MET A 112 24.64 0.01 7.11
C MET A 112 23.21 -0.39 6.70
N GLY A 113 22.18 0.20 7.32
CA GLY A 113 20.79 -0.20 7.11
C GLY A 113 20.50 -1.65 7.54
N GLY A 114 19.38 -2.20 7.05
CA GLY A 114 19.02 -3.62 7.27
C GLY A 114 18.34 -3.95 8.61
N LEU A 115 17.99 -2.96 9.43
CA LEU A 115 17.22 -3.17 10.65
C LEU A 115 15.72 -3.38 10.39
N GLY A 116 15.06 -4.14 11.27
CA GLY A 116 13.59 -4.21 11.33
C GLY A 116 12.95 -2.88 11.73
N LYS A 117 11.62 -2.75 11.55
CA LYS A 117 10.88 -1.51 11.82
C LYS A 117 11.04 -0.99 13.26
N GLU A 118 11.01 -1.88 14.23
CA GLU A 118 11.12 -1.54 15.67
C GLU A 118 12.54 -1.08 16.04
N ALA A 119 13.56 -1.79 15.55
CA ALA A 119 14.97 -1.42 15.72
C ALA A 119 15.33 -0.10 15.02
N ASN A 120 14.72 0.19 13.86
CA ASN A 120 14.87 1.50 13.20
C ASN A 120 14.25 2.64 14.01
N LYS A 121 13.10 2.42 14.64
CA LYS A 121 12.49 3.40 15.53
C LYS A 121 13.41 3.68 16.73
N GLU A 122 13.93 2.63 17.35
CA GLU A 122 14.86 2.72 18.48
C GLU A 122 16.16 3.46 18.11
N LEU A 123 16.72 3.21 16.92
CA LEU A 123 17.86 3.94 16.37
C LEU A 123 17.57 5.44 16.24
N HIS A 124 16.42 5.80 15.68
CA HIS A 124 16.03 7.21 15.51
C HIS A 124 15.80 7.90 16.84
N ASP A 125 15.13 7.24 17.80
CA ASP A 125 14.91 7.77 19.14
C ASP A 125 16.24 8.03 19.87
N ALA A 126 17.22 7.12 19.74
CA ALA A 126 18.55 7.28 20.31
C ALA A 126 19.36 8.42 19.66
N LEU A 127 19.33 8.52 18.32
CA LEU A 127 19.97 9.62 17.58
C LEU A 127 19.33 10.99 17.88
N HIS A 128 18.03 11.02 18.16
CA HIS A 128 17.36 12.23 18.65
C HIS A 128 17.79 12.58 20.07
N GLY A 129 17.93 11.59 20.96
CA GLY A 129 18.44 11.77 22.32
C GLY A 129 19.87 12.34 22.38
N LEU A 130 20.72 11.97 21.41
CA LEU A 130 22.07 12.51 21.25
C LEU A 130 22.13 13.97 20.78
N LYS A 131 21.05 14.49 20.15
CA LYS A 131 20.98 15.86 19.60
C LYS A 131 20.40 16.89 20.57
N ALA A 132 19.95 16.48 21.76
CA ALA A 132 19.44 17.40 22.76
C ALA A 132 20.61 18.08 23.52
N PRO A 133 20.61 19.42 23.71
CA PRO A 133 21.64 20.08 24.50
C PRO A 133 21.60 19.61 25.96
N SER A 134 22.79 19.33 26.49
CA SER A 134 23.07 18.83 27.84
C SER A 134 22.15 19.37 28.95
N ALA A 135 21.25 18.50 29.44
CA ALA A 135 20.77 18.57 30.82
C ALA A 135 21.44 17.44 31.59
N VAL A 136 22.27 17.80 32.57
CA VAL A 136 22.86 16.88 33.54
C VAL A 136 21.72 16.13 34.25
N HIS A 137 21.45 14.88 33.85
CA HIS A 137 20.55 14.00 34.60
C HIS A 137 21.26 13.57 35.88
N ARG A 138 20.78 14.06 37.03
CA ARG A 138 21.07 13.46 38.33
C ARG A 138 20.60 11.99 38.32
N PRO A 139 21.39 11.04 38.83
CA PRO A 139 20.94 9.66 38.97
C PRO A 139 19.83 9.59 40.02
N VAL A 140 18.73 8.93 39.67
CA VAL A 140 17.68 8.53 40.60
C VAL A 140 18.27 7.46 41.51
N ALA A 141 18.43 7.79 42.79
CA ALA A 141 18.89 6.84 43.80
C ALA A 141 17.87 5.71 43.97
N ALA A 142 18.37 4.47 43.91
CA ALA A 142 17.63 3.26 44.19
C ALA A 142 17.07 3.29 45.62
N GLN A 143 15.77 3.06 45.79
CA GLN A 143 15.21 2.64 47.06
C GLN A 143 15.52 1.15 47.27
N PRO A 144 15.96 0.73 48.47
CA PRO A 144 16.33 -0.66 48.72
C PRO A 144 15.11 -1.57 48.84
N ALA A 145 15.23 -2.77 48.27
CA ALA A 145 14.25 -3.84 48.31
C ALA A 145 14.02 -4.35 49.74
N LEU A 146 12.77 -4.32 50.19
CA LEU A 146 12.31 -5.06 51.37
C LEU A 146 12.02 -6.51 50.96
N GLN A 147 12.70 -7.45 51.62
CA GLN A 147 12.51 -8.90 51.48
C GLN A 147 11.12 -9.34 51.98
N PRO A 148 10.56 -10.45 51.44
CA PRO A 148 9.31 -11.03 51.93
C PRO A 148 9.57 -11.95 53.13
N PRO A 149 8.70 -11.97 54.18
CA PRO A 149 8.80 -12.99 55.21
C PRO A 149 7.97 -14.24 54.86
N VAL A 150 8.59 -15.39 55.17
CA VAL A 150 8.07 -16.77 55.14
C VAL A 150 7.01 -16.99 56.25
N PRO A 151 6.02 -17.90 56.06
CA PRO A 151 4.83 -17.96 56.90
C PRO A 151 5.05 -18.77 58.19
N ARG A 152 4.31 -18.41 59.26
CA ARG A 152 4.10 -19.26 60.44
C ARG A 152 2.61 -19.49 60.67
N GLU A 153 2.31 -20.74 60.93
CA GLU A 153 1.03 -21.36 61.25
C GLU A 153 0.42 -20.82 62.56
N GLN A 154 -0.92 -20.74 62.63
CA GLN A 154 -1.81 -21.55 63.47
C GLN A 154 -3.16 -20.85 63.81
N PRO A 155 -4.21 -21.61 64.18
CA PRO A 155 -5.60 -21.26 63.91
C PRO A 155 -6.48 -21.03 65.17
N VAL A 156 -7.75 -20.66 64.91
CA VAL A 156 -8.97 -20.75 65.75
C VAL A 156 -9.13 -19.75 66.90
N SER A 157 -10.19 -18.93 66.85
CA SER A 157 -11.32 -18.89 67.83
C SER A 157 -12.29 -17.71 67.56
N GLN A 158 -13.58 -17.97 67.79
CA GLN A 158 -14.78 -17.15 67.51
C GLN A 158 -15.02 -16.01 68.56
N PRO A 159 -16.23 -15.41 68.68
CA PRO A 159 -16.81 -14.32 67.90
C PRO A 159 -17.17 -13.10 68.83
N VAL A 160 -18.03 -12.19 68.34
CA VAL A 160 -18.80 -11.15 69.08
C VAL A 160 -18.21 -9.73 69.01
N ALA A 161 -18.85 -8.86 68.22
CA ALA A 161 -19.69 -7.77 68.72
C ALA A 161 -20.00 -6.78 67.58
N VAL A 162 -21.29 -6.61 67.31
CA VAL A 162 -21.85 -5.55 66.46
C VAL A 162 -21.58 -4.21 67.14
N GLN A 163 -20.83 -3.32 66.48
CA GLN A 163 -20.92 -1.88 66.72
C GLN A 163 -20.91 -1.15 65.38
N ALA A 164 -21.94 -0.35 65.18
CA ALA A 164 -22.20 0.44 63.99
C ALA A 164 -21.39 1.74 64.00
N THR A 165 -20.89 2.13 62.81
CA THR A 165 -20.78 3.48 62.19
C THR A 165 -19.53 3.56 61.28
N PRO A 166 -19.43 4.49 60.31
CA PRO A 166 -20.39 5.00 59.33
C PRO A 166 -19.83 4.88 57.88
N ALA A 167 -20.59 5.35 56.90
CA ALA A 167 -20.29 5.36 55.46
C ALA A 167 -18.87 5.83 55.09
N LEU A 168 -18.04 4.93 54.54
CA LEU A 168 -16.74 5.24 53.91
C LEU A 168 -16.46 4.42 52.62
N THR A 169 -17.42 3.61 52.14
CA THR A 169 -17.21 2.73 50.98
C THR A 169 -17.30 3.43 49.62
N GLY A 170 -18.10 4.50 49.48
CA GLY A 170 -18.35 5.14 48.19
C GLY A 170 -17.16 5.92 47.58
N ALA A 171 -16.27 6.49 48.41
CA ALA A 171 -15.15 7.30 47.92
C ALA A 171 -14.00 6.44 47.36
N SER A 172 -13.75 5.27 47.96
CA SER A 172 -12.74 4.30 47.51
C SER A 172 -13.15 3.64 46.19
N GLU A 173 -14.44 3.31 46.05
CA GLU A 173 -15.01 2.73 44.83
C GLU A 173 -15.05 3.73 43.67
N GLN A 174 -15.39 5.01 43.94
CA GLN A 174 -15.35 6.07 42.93
C GLN A 174 -13.93 6.36 42.43
N GLU A 175 -12.93 6.37 43.31
CA GLU A 175 -11.53 6.57 42.90
C GLU A 175 -10.99 5.38 42.11
N ALA A 176 -11.36 4.15 42.49
CA ALA A 176 -11.04 2.95 41.71
C ALA A 176 -11.69 2.98 40.32
N CYS A 177 -12.95 3.42 40.22
CA CYS A 177 -13.66 3.62 38.95
C CYS A 177 -12.95 4.65 38.06
N ARG A 178 -12.62 5.83 38.60
CA ARG A 178 -11.87 6.88 37.89
C ARG A 178 -10.51 6.42 37.40
N LYS A 179 -9.78 5.65 38.23
CA LYS A 179 -8.49 5.07 37.84
C LYS A 179 -8.66 4.11 36.66
N LYS A 180 -9.71 3.28 36.67
CA LYS A 180 -10.04 2.38 35.56
C LYS A 180 -10.39 3.15 34.28
N VAL A 181 -11.24 4.17 34.37
CA VAL A 181 -11.60 5.05 33.23
C VAL A 181 -10.36 5.69 32.62
N ARG A 182 -9.46 6.24 33.45
CA ARG A 182 -8.19 6.81 32.97
C ARG A 182 -7.31 5.80 32.25
N ALA A 183 -7.23 4.56 32.75
CA ALA A 183 -6.48 3.49 32.11
C ALA A 183 -7.07 3.11 30.75
N LEU A 184 -8.40 2.94 30.66
CA LEU A 184 -9.10 2.64 29.41
C LEU A 184 -8.89 3.74 28.37
N VAL A 185 -9.01 5.01 28.75
CA VAL A 185 -8.79 6.15 27.83
C VAL A 185 -7.33 6.24 27.39
N ALA A 186 -6.38 5.94 28.28
CA ALA A 186 -4.95 5.94 27.94
C ALA A 186 -4.62 4.81 26.94
N GLU A 187 -5.14 3.61 27.15
CA GLU A 187 -5.00 2.50 26.21
C GLU A 187 -5.69 2.82 24.88
N ALA A 188 -6.91 3.37 24.90
CA ALA A 188 -7.63 3.76 23.69
C ALA A 188 -6.85 4.76 22.84
N LYS A 189 -6.18 5.74 23.46
CA LYS A 189 -5.32 6.71 22.76
C LYS A 189 -4.10 6.04 22.12
N GLU A 190 -3.54 4.99 22.73
CA GLU A 190 -2.42 4.27 22.16
C GLU A 190 -2.86 3.39 20.97
N GLU A 191 -3.98 2.68 21.11
CA GLU A 191 -4.60 1.92 20.02
C GLU A 191 -4.99 2.83 18.84
N GLU A 192 -5.52 4.03 19.12
CA GLU A 192 -5.83 5.06 18.12
C GLU A 192 -4.56 5.49 17.36
N LYS A 193 -3.45 5.73 18.06
CA LYS A 193 -2.15 6.08 17.45
C LYS A 193 -1.60 4.95 16.57
N GLN A 194 -1.85 3.70 16.96
CA GLN A 194 -1.46 2.52 16.20
C GLN A 194 -2.42 2.25 15.02
N GLY A 195 -3.55 2.96 14.94
CA GLY A 195 -4.56 2.81 13.89
C GLY A 195 -5.52 1.62 14.10
N ILE A 196 -5.53 1.05 15.30
CA ILE A 196 -6.43 -0.05 15.73
C ILE A 196 -7.70 0.58 16.30
N LEU A 197 -8.44 1.26 15.42
CA LEU A 197 -9.56 2.12 15.81
C LEU A 197 -10.74 1.33 16.41
N PHE A 198 -10.91 0.07 16.00
CA PHE A 198 -11.94 -0.80 16.57
C PHE A 198 -11.76 -0.99 18.08
N LYS A 199 -10.53 -1.34 18.50
CA LYS A 199 -10.21 -1.53 19.92
C LYS A 199 -10.25 -0.21 20.68
N ALA A 200 -9.74 0.88 20.09
CA ALA A 200 -9.83 2.22 20.67
C ALA A 200 -11.29 2.61 20.98
N ARG A 201 -12.21 2.35 20.05
CA ARG A 201 -13.65 2.60 20.23
C ARG A 201 -14.24 1.75 21.36
N GLN A 202 -13.96 0.45 21.40
CA GLN A 202 -14.46 -0.44 22.46
C GLN A 202 -14.02 0.02 23.86
N LEU A 203 -12.74 0.39 24.00
CA LEU A 203 -12.19 0.90 25.26
C LEU A 203 -12.87 2.22 25.67
N CYS A 204 -13.17 3.11 24.72
CA CYS A 204 -13.90 4.35 24.99
C CYS A 204 -15.37 4.11 25.36
N GLU A 205 -16.04 3.15 24.72
CA GLU A 205 -17.42 2.77 25.05
C GLU A 205 -17.49 2.16 26.47
N GLU A 206 -16.50 1.34 26.86
CA GLU A 206 -16.37 0.84 28.24
C GLU A 206 -16.13 2.00 29.23
N ALA A 207 -15.26 2.95 28.88
CA ALA A 207 -14.99 4.12 29.72
C ALA A 207 -16.27 4.96 29.94
N LEU A 208 -17.06 5.19 28.89
CA LEU A 208 -18.32 5.95 28.97
C LEU A 208 -19.44 5.20 29.73
N ALA A 209 -19.41 3.87 29.73
CA ALA A 209 -20.33 3.06 30.54
C ALA A 209 -20.02 3.18 32.05
N LEU A 210 -18.76 3.40 32.41
CA LEU A 210 -18.31 3.61 33.79
C LEU A 210 -18.49 5.08 34.25
N GLU A 211 -18.13 6.04 33.40
CA GLU A 211 -18.22 7.48 33.68
C GLU A 211 -18.71 8.24 32.44
N ARG A 212 -19.99 8.65 32.48
CA ARG A 212 -20.67 9.29 31.35
C ARG A 212 -20.05 10.64 30.95
N ASP A 213 -19.39 11.33 31.88
CA ASP A 213 -18.77 12.65 31.65
C ASP A 213 -17.26 12.52 31.38
N THR A 214 -16.93 11.79 30.31
CA THR A 214 -15.53 11.59 29.88
C THR A 214 -15.31 12.17 28.47
N PRO A 215 -15.05 13.49 28.33
CA PRO A 215 -14.91 14.15 27.03
C PRO A 215 -13.88 13.53 26.10
N GLU A 216 -12.75 13.04 26.63
CA GLU A 216 -11.70 12.41 25.84
C GLU A 216 -12.17 11.12 25.14
N ALA A 217 -13.01 10.33 25.81
CA ALA A 217 -13.59 9.12 25.25
C ALA A 217 -14.58 9.48 24.12
N VAL A 218 -15.42 10.50 24.33
CA VAL A 218 -16.34 11.02 23.31
C VAL A 218 -15.57 11.50 22.08
N LEU A 219 -14.51 12.30 22.28
CA LEU A 219 -13.69 12.81 21.17
C LEU A 219 -12.96 11.68 20.42
N CYS A 220 -12.47 10.66 21.12
CA CYS A 220 -11.82 9.50 20.48
C CYS A 220 -12.81 8.71 19.60
N ILE A 221 -14.04 8.48 20.08
CA ILE A 221 -15.10 7.86 19.27
C ILE A 221 -15.45 8.76 18.08
N ALA A 222 -15.58 10.07 18.27
CA ALA A 222 -15.85 11.01 17.19
C ALA A 222 -14.74 11.01 16.12
N ARG A 223 -13.46 11.01 16.52
CA ARG A 223 -12.32 10.91 15.59
C ARG A 223 -12.34 9.60 14.82
N THR A 224 -12.62 8.50 15.50
CA THR A 224 -12.75 7.18 14.87
C THR A 224 -13.88 7.15 13.84
N ALA A 225 -15.07 7.63 14.21
CA ALA A 225 -16.22 7.73 13.33
C ALA A 225 -15.94 8.64 12.12
N LEU A 226 -15.28 9.79 12.34
CA LEU A 226 -14.90 10.71 11.25
C LEU A 226 -13.89 10.07 10.28
N GLN A 227 -12.88 9.35 10.79
CA GLN A 227 -11.92 8.60 9.95
C GLN A 227 -12.60 7.51 9.12
N ASN A 228 -13.70 6.95 9.63
CA ASN A 228 -14.52 5.94 8.96
C ASN A 228 -15.65 6.53 8.09
N ALA A 229 -15.72 7.86 7.97
CA ALA A 229 -16.79 8.58 7.27
C ALA A 229 -18.22 8.31 7.83
N GLU A 230 -18.33 7.94 9.11
CA GLU A 230 -19.59 7.75 9.84
C GLU A 230 -20.14 9.10 10.34
N TYR A 231 -20.44 10.01 9.41
CA TYR A 231 -20.84 11.40 9.71
C TYR A 231 -22.09 11.50 10.59
N SER A 232 -23.08 10.63 10.36
CA SER A 232 -24.30 10.56 11.17
C SER A 232 -24.01 10.15 12.62
N ALA A 233 -23.07 9.23 12.83
CA ALA A 233 -22.66 8.79 14.16
C ALA A 233 -21.97 9.92 14.93
N VAL A 234 -21.12 10.71 14.27
CA VAL A 234 -20.50 11.91 14.88
C VAL A 234 -21.56 12.90 15.34
N ASN A 235 -22.52 13.22 14.47
CA ASN A 235 -23.63 14.12 14.80
C ASN A 235 -24.49 13.60 15.96
N GLN A 236 -24.84 12.32 15.95
CA GLN A 236 -25.60 11.69 17.03
C GLN A 236 -24.83 11.71 18.36
N LEU A 237 -23.53 11.43 18.32
CA LEU A 237 -22.67 11.43 19.48
C LEU A 237 -22.60 12.80 20.15
N PHE A 238 -22.38 13.88 19.39
CA PHE A 238 -22.37 15.23 19.97
C PHE A 238 -23.73 15.73 20.43
N ARG A 239 -24.84 15.21 19.86
CA ARG A 239 -26.19 15.44 20.42
C ARG A 239 -26.39 14.72 21.75
N GLN A 240 -25.82 13.53 21.91
CA GLN A 240 -25.87 12.75 23.16
C GLN A 240 -24.98 13.35 24.26
N TYR A 241 -23.87 14.00 23.89
CA TYR A 241 -22.89 14.62 24.79
C TYR A 241 -22.66 16.11 24.50
N PRO A 242 -23.70 16.97 24.61
CA PRO A 242 -23.61 18.38 24.21
C PRO A 242 -22.71 19.24 25.10
N ALA A 243 -22.38 18.76 26.30
CA ALA A 243 -21.46 19.45 27.21
C ALA A 243 -20.04 19.57 26.62
N VAL A 244 -19.60 18.58 25.84
CA VAL A 244 -18.27 18.56 25.21
C VAL A 244 -18.08 19.74 24.25
N LEU A 245 -19.14 20.18 23.56
CA LEU A 245 -19.11 21.33 22.65
C LEU A 245 -18.91 22.67 23.38
N LYS A 246 -19.12 22.72 24.69
CA LYS A 246 -19.02 23.94 25.52
C LYS A 246 -17.84 23.90 26.48
N ALA A 247 -17.23 22.73 26.69
CA ALA A 247 -16.11 22.54 27.62
C ALA A 247 -14.80 23.06 27.01
N GLN A 248 -13.93 23.65 27.83
CA GLN A 248 -12.56 23.98 27.44
C GLN A 248 -11.60 22.98 28.09
N PRO A 249 -10.60 22.43 27.36
CA PRO A 249 -10.20 22.76 25.97
C PRO A 249 -10.95 22.00 24.87
N HIS A 250 -11.77 21.01 25.21
CA HIS A 250 -12.34 20.00 24.28
C HIS A 250 -13.28 20.57 23.20
N GLY A 251 -13.95 21.68 23.48
CA GLY A 251 -14.95 22.28 22.60
C GLY A 251 -14.39 22.77 21.27
N VAL A 252 -13.13 23.22 21.25
CA VAL A 252 -12.44 23.59 19.99
C VAL A 252 -12.35 22.37 19.07
N GLU A 253 -11.89 21.25 19.60
CA GLU A 253 -11.73 20.01 18.82
C GLU A 253 -13.08 19.44 18.39
N ALA A 254 -14.09 19.45 19.27
CA ALA A 254 -15.43 18.97 18.98
C ALA A 254 -16.12 19.78 17.88
N LEU A 255 -16.08 21.12 17.96
CA LEU A 255 -16.62 22.02 16.94
C LEU A 255 -15.86 21.87 15.61
N SER A 256 -14.54 21.73 15.67
CA SER A 256 -13.69 21.47 14.51
C SER A 256 -14.06 20.15 13.79
N MET A 257 -14.43 19.11 14.55
CA MET A 257 -14.92 17.84 13.99
C MET A 257 -16.32 17.95 13.38
N LEU A 258 -17.25 18.69 14.01
CA LEU A 258 -18.57 18.97 13.42
C LEU A 258 -18.43 19.75 12.11
N ALA A 259 -17.57 20.76 12.08
CA ALA A 259 -17.23 21.48 10.85
C ALA A 259 -16.70 20.53 9.77
N SER A 260 -15.82 19.58 10.12
CA SER A 260 -15.34 18.57 9.16
C SER A 260 -16.48 17.70 8.59
N VAL A 261 -17.47 17.34 9.41
CA VAL A 261 -18.65 16.61 8.96
C VAL A 261 -19.45 17.44 7.95
N GLN A 262 -19.72 18.70 8.29
CA GLN A 262 -20.47 19.64 7.44
C GLN A 262 -19.73 19.92 6.12
N GLU A 263 -18.42 20.11 6.16
CA GLU A 263 -17.56 20.27 4.97
C GLU A 263 -17.69 19.06 4.04
N MET A 264 -17.67 17.83 4.58
CA MET A 264 -17.84 16.60 3.79
C MET A 264 -19.25 16.44 3.21
N GLN A 265 -20.26 17.05 3.84
CA GLN A 265 -21.65 17.08 3.36
C GLN A 265 -21.92 18.25 2.40
N GLY A 266 -20.97 19.18 2.25
CA GLY A 266 -21.13 20.40 1.45
C GLY A 266 -21.95 21.50 2.14
N GLU A 267 -22.20 21.39 3.43
CA GLU A 267 -22.93 22.38 4.25
C GLU A 267 -21.98 23.48 4.74
N TRP A 268 -21.49 24.30 3.80
CA TRP A 268 -20.41 25.26 4.08
C TRP A 268 -20.79 26.37 5.06
N ASP A 269 -22.04 26.84 5.05
CA ASP A 269 -22.50 27.86 6.01
C ASP A 269 -22.52 27.33 7.44
N ALA A 270 -22.98 26.09 7.63
CA ALA A 270 -22.96 25.43 8.93
C ALA A 270 -21.51 25.20 9.42
N ALA A 271 -20.63 24.76 8.51
CA ALA A 271 -19.20 24.63 8.80
C ALA A 271 -18.57 25.96 9.24
N ALA A 272 -18.88 27.06 8.55
CA ALA A 272 -18.41 28.39 8.93
C ALA A 272 -18.89 28.78 10.34
N MET A 273 -20.18 28.56 10.65
CA MET A 273 -20.73 28.87 11.98
C MET A 273 -20.03 28.11 13.12
N ASP A 274 -19.75 26.81 12.95
CA ASP A 274 -19.08 26.03 14.00
C ASP A 274 -17.58 26.34 14.07
N LEU A 275 -16.93 26.67 12.95
CA LEU A 275 -15.55 27.16 12.94
C LEU A 275 -15.41 28.54 13.61
N GLU A 276 -16.34 29.46 13.39
CA GLU A 276 -16.36 30.76 14.10
C GLU A 276 -16.43 30.57 15.62
N LYS A 277 -17.29 29.66 16.09
CA LYS A 277 -17.37 29.29 17.51
C LYS A 277 -16.05 28.70 17.99
N ALA A 278 -15.44 27.80 17.22
CA ALA A 278 -14.15 27.20 17.54
C ALA A 278 -13.03 28.25 17.63
N VAL A 279 -12.97 29.21 16.69
CA VAL A 279 -12.04 30.34 16.68
C VAL A 279 -12.24 31.22 17.92
N ASN A 280 -13.50 31.54 18.26
CA ASN A 280 -13.82 32.33 19.44
C ASN A 280 -13.42 31.63 20.75
N PHE A 281 -13.52 30.30 20.79
CA PHE A 281 -13.05 29.48 21.90
C PHE A 281 -11.52 29.44 21.96
N ALA A 282 -10.86 29.23 20.82
CA ALA A 282 -9.41 29.19 20.70
C ALA A 282 -8.76 30.51 21.15
N ARG A 283 -9.35 31.67 20.82
CA ARG A 283 -8.87 32.99 21.28
C ARG A 283 -8.87 33.18 22.80
N ARG A 284 -9.71 32.43 23.52
CA ARG A 284 -9.82 32.48 24.98
C ARG A 284 -8.89 31.48 25.67
N GLY A 285 -8.47 30.43 24.95
CA GLY A 285 -7.54 29.42 25.42
C GLY A 285 -6.08 29.79 25.17
N ARG A 286 -5.15 29.11 25.85
CA ARG A 286 -3.72 29.13 25.51
C ARG A 286 -3.41 27.91 24.63
N ASP A 287 -2.50 28.07 23.68
CA ASP A 287 -1.91 27.00 22.85
C ASP A 287 -2.82 26.32 21.79
N VAL A 288 -3.78 27.03 21.20
CA VAL A 288 -4.54 26.53 20.03
C VAL A 288 -4.01 27.16 18.73
N PRO A 289 -3.69 26.38 17.67
CA PRO A 289 -3.23 26.90 16.40
C PRO A 289 -4.36 27.65 15.67
N LEU A 290 -4.48 28.96 15.92
CA LEU A 290 -5.56 29.80 15.41
C LEU A 290 -5.55 29.91 13.88
N ASP A 291 -4.37 29.85 13.26
CA ASP A 291 -4.21 29.94 11.80
C ASP A 291 -4.84 28.75 11.08
N ASP A 292 -4.83 27.56 11.68
CA ASP A 292 -5.48 26.38 11.09
C ASP A 292 -7.00 26.54 11.05
N LEU A 293 -7.59 26.99 12.16
CA LEU A 293 -9.03 27.27 12.25
C LEU A 293 -9.44 28.42 11.32
N ASN A 294 -8.67 29.51 11.28
CA ASN A 294 -8.94 30.64 10.40
C ASN A 294 -8.78 30.28 8.92
N GLY A 295 -7.80 29.44 8.57
CA GLY A 295 -7.63 28.94 7.20
C GLY A 295 -8.84 28.11 6.77
N ARG A 296 -9.29 27.16 7.61
CA ARG A 296 -10.52 26.39 7.37
C ARG A 296 -11.75 27.27 7.27
N LEU A 297 -11.88 28.28 8.13
CA LEU A 297 -12.98 29.25 8.07
C LEU A 297 -12.94 30.05 6.76
N ALA A 298 -11.76 30.47 6.29
CA ALA A 298 -11.62 31.14 5.00
C ALA A 298 -12.09 30.23 3.84
N ARG A 299 -11.73 28.93 3.87
CA ARG A 299 -12.23 27.95 2.90
C ARG A 299 -13.75 27.79 2.98
N ALA A 300 -14.32 27.71 4.18
CA ALA A 300 -15.77 27.61 4.37
C ALA A 300 -16.50 28.83 3.80
N TYR A 301 -16.05 30.06 4.10
CA TYR A 301 -16.59 31.27 3.48
C TYR A 301 -16.47 31.28 1.96
N TRP A 302 -15.30 30.86 1.42
CA TRP A 302 -15.10 30.80 -0.03
C TRP A 302 -16.10 29.87 -0.70
N ARG A 303 -16.30 28.68 -0.13
CA ARG A 303 -17.23 27.66 -0.66
C ARG A 303 -18.70 28.00 -0.41
N GLY A 304 -19.01 28.75 0.65
CA GLY A 304 -20.34 29.30 0.94
C GLY A 304 -20.71 30.50 0.06
N GLY A 305 -19.75 31.10 -0.65
CA GLY A 305 -19.97 32.23 -1.58
C GLY A 305 -19.63 33.61 -1.01
N GLU A 306 -19.17 33.69 0.24
CA GLU A 306 -18.71 34.92 0.90
C GLU A 306 -17.26 35.27 0.49
N LEU A 307 -17.07 35.53 -0.81
CA LEU A 307 -15.74 35.59 -1.44
C LEU A 307 -14.83 36.69 -0.89
N ASP A 308 -15.37 37.87 -0.57
CA ASP A 308 -14.56 39.00 -0.11
C ASP A 308 -14.05 38.79 1.31
N GLU A 309 -14.88 38.26 2.21
CA GLU A 309 -14.47 37.92 3.57
C GLU A 309 -13.49 36.74 3.58
N ALA A 310 -13.71 35.75 2.71
CA ALA A 310 -12.77 34.65 2.51
C ALA A 310 -11.39 35.14 2.07
N LYS A 311 -11.32 36.02 1.06
CA LYS A 311 -10.05 36.59 0.56
C LYS A 311 -9.32 37.37 1.66
N LYS A 312 -10.02 38.28 2.36
CA LYS A 312 -9.44 39.07 3.45
C LYS A 312 -8.94 38.19 4.59
N LEU A 313 -9.66 37.14 4.94
CA LEU A 313 -9.25 36.21 5.99
C LEU A 313 -8.05 35.37 5.53
N ALA A 314 -8.09 34.79 4.34
CA ALA A 314 -6.97 34.03 3.77
C ALA A 314 -5.70 34.88 3.69
N GLN A 315 -5.79 36.13 3.23
CA GLN A 315 -4.65 37.05 3.19
C GLN A 315 -4.05 37.25 4.59
N ARG A 316 -4.87 37.56 5.60
CA ARG A 316 -4.40 37.74 6.99
C ARG A 316 -3.74 36.48 7.54
N VAL A 317 -4.28 35.30 7.23
CA VAL A 317 -3.67 34.02 7.63
C VAL A 317 -2.31 33.86 6.95
N LEU A 318 -2.20 34.14 5.65
CA LEU A 318 -0.94 34.00 4.90
C LEU A 318 0.12 35.04 5.29
N GLU A 319 -0.25 36.18 5.89
CA GLU A 319 0.69 37.15 6.47
C GLU A 319 1.43 36.59 7.70
N GLY A 320 0.78 35.72 8.50
CA GLY A 320 1.39 35.06 9.67
C GLY A 320 1.88 33.63 9.41
N ALA A 321 1.15 32.88 8.59
CA ALA A 321 1.38 31.49 8.24
C ALA A 321 1.29 31.32 6.71
N SER A 322 2.35 31.74 6.00
CA SER A 322 2.41 31.86 4.54
C SER A 322 2.20 30.57 3.74
N THR A 323 2.16 29.42 4.41
CA THR A 323 1.93 28.09 3.81
C THR A 323 0.79 27.33 4.48
N GLN A 324 -0.12 28.04 5.17
CA GLN A 324 -1.36 27.45 5.68
C GLN A 324 -2.21 26.99 4.48
N ARG A 325 -2.56 25.70 4.47
CA ARG A 325 -3.04 24.98 3.29
C ARG A 325 -4.38 25.51 2.75
N GLU A 326 -5.38 25.66 3.61
CA GLU A 326 -6.70 26.16 3.24
C GLU A 326 -6.67 27.61 2.77
N ALA A 327 -5.86 28.45 3.40
CA ALA A 327 -5.67 29.83 2.98
C ALA A 327 -4.97 29.89 1.62
N CYS A 328 -3.98 29.01 1.36
CA CYS A 328 -3.41 28.82 0.03
C CYS A 328 -4.47 28.37 -1.00
N GLU A 329 -5.38 27.46 -0.65
CA GLU A 329 -6.49 27.03 -1.54
C GLU A 329 -7.35 28.23 -1.97
N VAL A 330 -7.76 29.06 -1.03
CA VAL A 330 -8.55 30.27 -1.29
C VAL A 330 -7.77 31.29 -2.12
N ALA A 331 -6.52 31.58 -1.75
CA ALA A 331 -5.68 32.56 -2.45
C ALA A 331 -5.37 32.12 -3.89
N CYS A 332 -5.01 30.84 -4.09
CA CYS A 332 -4.79 30.29 -5.43
C CYS A 332 -6.05 30.39 -6.29
N ALA A 333 -7.23 30.03 -5.76
CA ALA A 333 -8.49 30.16 -6.48
C ALA A 333 -8.78 31.62 -6.87
N ALA A 334 -8.49 32.58 -5.97
CA ALA A 334 -8.63 34.00 -6.25
C ALA A 334 -7.66 34.50 -7.34
N PHE A 335 -6.39 34.07 -7.32
CA PHE A 335 -5.42 34.41 -8.36
C PHE A 335 -5.81 33.84 -9.73
N LEU A 336 -6.27 32.59 -9.79
CA LEU A 336 -6.75 31.97 -11.02
C LEU A 336 -7.98 32.70 -11.57
N GLY A 337 -8.93 33.07 -10.72
CA GLY A 337 -10.08 33.89 -11.12
C GLY A 337 -9.70 35.27 -11.66
N ALA A 338 -8.54 35.81 -11.28
CA ALA A 338 -7.97 37.05 -11.81
C ALA A 338 -7.05 36.83 -13.03
N GLY A 339 -6.87 35.59 -13.49
CA GLY A 339 -5.97 35.24 -14.60
C GLY A 339 -4.48 35.20 -14.25
N ASP A 340 -4.11 35.23 -12.96
CA ASP A 340 -2.72 35.20 -12.49
C ASP A 340 -2.28 33.78 -12.14
N SER A 341 -2.12 32.94 -13.18
CA SER A 341 -1.69 31.54 -13.02
C SER A 341 -0.30 31.41 -12.41
N ALA A 342 0.60 32.37 -12.68
CA ALA A 342 1.96 32.37 -12.16
C ALA A 342 2.00 32.48 -10.62
N LYS A 343 1.24 33.40 -10.02
CA LYS A 343 1.16 33.50 -8.56
C LYS A 343 0.49 32.29 -7.92
N ALA A 344 -0.57 31.76 -8.55
CA ALA A 344 -1.24 30.55 -8.05
C ALA A 344 -0.29 29.35 -8.02
N LEU A 345 0.44 29.12 -9.11
CA LEU A 345 1.43 28.04 -9.22
C LEU A 345 2.58 28.22 -8.21
N SER A 346 3.12 29.43 -8.08
CA SER A 346 4.19 29.73 -7.11
C SER A 346 3.74 29.47 -5.67
N LEU A 347 2.55 29.95 -5.28
CA LEU A 347 2.01 29.74 -3.94
C LEU A 347 1.73 28.25 -3.67
N MET A 348 1.18 27.53 -4.64
CA MET A 348 0.97 26.09 -4.55
C MET A 348 2.30 25.34 -4.30
N ILE A 349 3.36 25.67 -5.06
CA ILE A 349 4.69 25.05 -4.88
C ILE A 349 5.25 25.35 -3.50
N HIS A 350 5.18 26.60 -3.02
CA HIS A 350 5.64 26.96 -1.69
C HIS A 350 4.89 26.20 -0.59
N CYS A 351 3.56 26.06 -0.74
CA CYS A 351 2.74 25.26 0.17
C CYS A 351 3.17 23.78 0.15
N LEU A 352 3.40 23.20 -1.03
CA LEU A 352 3.83 21.80 -1.15
C LEU A 352 5.18 21.55 -0.49
N ILE A 353 6.16 22.44 -0.70
CA ILE A 353 7.49 22.31 -0.11
C ILE A 353 7.40 22.35 1.42
N ALA A 354 6.64 23.29 1.98
CA ALA A 354 6.49 23.42 3.43
C ALA A 354 5.75 22.23 4.06
N LYS A 355 4.95 21.49 3.29
CA LYS A 355 4.11 20.39 3.75
C LYS A 355 4.62 19.00 3.32
N ARG A 356 5.81 18.92 2.72
CA ARG A 356 6.38 17.68 2.15
C ARG A 356 6.47 16.52 3.15
N ASP A 357 6.80 16.80 4.41
CA ASP A 357 7.03 15.78 5.44
C ASP A 357 5.77 15.37 6.21
N GLU A 358 4.64 16.04 5.95
CA GLU A 358 3.36 15.62 6.52
C GLU A 358 2.98 14.29 5.86
N ARG A 359 3.19 13.18 6.60
CA ARG A 359 3.07 11.76 6.17
C ARG A 359 1.74 11.38 5.48
N ARG A 360 0.78 12.28 5.38
CA ARG A 360 -0.44 12.12 4.60
C ARG A 360 -0.23 12.77 3.23
N THR A 361 0.19 11.95 2.25
CA THR A 361 0.28 12.31 0.82
C THR A 361 -1.01 12.92 0.24
N GLY A 362 -2.14 12.85 0.95
CA GLY A 362 -3.40 13.52 0.61
C GLY A 362 -3.57 14.96 1.09
N GLY A 363 -2.68 15.53 1.92
CA GLY A 363 -2.88 16.85 2.54
C GLY A 363 -3.12 17.96 1.51
N CYS A 364 -2.20 18.11 0.55
CA CYS A 364 -2.29 19.16 -0.48
C CYS A 364 -2.98 18.72 -1.78
N ALA A 365 -3.55 17.50 -1.85
CA ALA A 365 -4.02 16.94 -3.10
C ALA A 365 -5.13 17.78 -3.77
N ASP A 366 -6.11 18.25 -3.00
CA ASP A 366 -7.20 19.09 -3.52
C ASP A 366 -6.70 20.46 -3.98
N LEU A 367 -5.71 21.05 -3.29
CA LEU A 367 -5.05 22.30 -3.71
C LEU A 367 -4.36 22.10 -5.06
N VAL A 368 -3.53 21.06 -5.17
CA VAL A 368 -2.79 20.75 -6.41
C VAL A 368 -3.74 20.48 -7.57
N CYS A 369 -4.75 19.64 -7.36
CA CYS A 369 -5.73 19.34 -8.41
C CYS A 369 -6.56 20.58 -8.78
N GLY A 370 -6.91 21.43 -7.81
CA GLY A 370 -7.63 22.68 -8.06
C GLY A 370 -6.86 23.65 -8.96
N VAL A 371 -5.55 23.79 -8.72
CA VAL A 371 -4.67 24.65 -9.52
C VAL A 371 -4.36 24.02 -10.88
N MET A 372 -3.88 22.77 -10.91
CA MET A 372 -3.43 22.11 -12.14
C MET A 372 -4.56 21.75 -13.12
N ARG A 373 -5.83 21.80 -12.70
CA ARG A 373 -6.96 21.73 -13.65
C ARG A 373 -7.11 22.99 -14.51
N GLN A 374 -6.55 24.12 -14.06
CA GLN A 374 -6.65 25.42 -14.73
C GLN A 374 -5.31 25.91 -15.30
N CYS A 375 -4.21 25.23 -14.97
CA CYS A 375 -2.88 25.55 -15.45
C CYS A 375 -2.32 24.43 -16.33
N SER A 376 -1.48 24.80 -17.28
CA SER A 376 -0.68 23.90 -18.11
C SER A 376 0.63 23.50 -17.41
N VAL A 377 1.25 22.41 -17.88
CA VAL A 377 2.59 22.04 -17.42
C VAL A 377 3.66 23.01 -17.94
N GLU A 378 3.41 23.65 -19.07
CA GLU A 378 4.27 24.69 -19.64
C GLU A 378 4.32 25.93 -18.75
N GLU A 379 3.16 26.40 -18.24
CA GLU A 379 3.11 27.49 -17.26
C GLU A 379 3.84 27.11 -15.97
N LEU A 380 3.67 25.88 -15.48
CA LEU A 380 4.41 25.37 -14.32
C LEU A 380 5.92 25.40 -14.56
N CYS A 381 6.38 24.92 -15.73
CA CYS A 381 7.80 25.00 -16.09
C CYS A 381 8.30 26.43 -16.19
N HIS A 382 7.49 27.37 -16.69
CA HIS A 382 7.85 28.78 -16.76
C HIS A 382 8.03 29.39 -15.36
N VAL A 383 7.16 29.05 -14.41
CA VAL A 383 7.32 29.48 -13.00
C VAL A 383 8.60 28.92 -12.37
N LEU A 384 8.93 27.65 -12.65
CA LEU A 384 10.12 26.99 -12.12
C LEU A 384 11.42 27.43 -12.81
N ALA A 385 11.36 27.83 -14.07
CA ALA A 385 12.48 28.34 -14.86
C ALA A 385 12.04 29.50 -15.76
N PRO A 386 11.96 30.74 -15.22
CA PRO A 386 11.45 31.90 -15.96
C PRO A 386 12.23 32.27 -17.22
N GLN A 387 13.53 31.94 -17.24
CA GLN A 387 14.42 32.16 -18.39
C GLN A 387 14.41 30.99 -19.40
N GLY A 388 13.56 29.98 -19.18
CA GLY A 388 13.48 28.76 -19.98
C GLY A 388 14.27 27.60 -19.37
N THR A 389 13.82 26.37 -19.64
CA THR A 389 14.46 25.15 -19.10
C THR A 389 15.79 24.80 -19.78
N GLU A 390 16.09 25.44 -20.91
CA GLU A 390 17.35 25.26 -21.64
C GLU A 390 18.49 26.10 -21.05
N SER A 391 18.18 27.21 -20.38
CA SER A 391 19.19 28.11 -19.80
C SER A 391 19.73 27.68 -18.44
N VAL A 392 19.12 26.66 -17.82
CA VAL A 392 19.54 26.11 -16.52
C VAL A 392 20.48 24.91 -16.68
N SER A 393 21.29 24.63 -15.65
CA SER A 393 22.18 23.46 -15.63
C SER A 393 21.41 22.14 -15.70
N VAL A 394 22.12 21.05 -15.99
CA VAL A 394 21.51 19.71 -16.07
C VAL A 394 20.93 19.30 -14.71
N GLU A 395 21.64 19.58 -13.62
CA GLU A 395 21.21 19.25 -12.25
C GLU A 395 19.95 20.04 -11.85
N ALA A 396 19.91 21.33 -12.18
CA ALA A 396 18.74 22.17 -11.97
C ALA A 396 17.55 21.69 -12.81
N ARG A 397 17.79 21.28 -14.06
CA ARG A 397 16.75 20.72 -14.94
C ARG A 397 16.18 19.41 -14.39
N THR A 398 17.03 18.54 -13.85
CA THR A 398 16.60 17.30 -13.16
C THR A 398 15.76 17.63 -11.93
N SER A 399 16.19 18.58 -11.10
CA SER A 399 15.41 19.02 -9.93
C SER A 399 14.03 19.56 -10.32
N ILE A 400 13.94 20.33 -11.42
CA ILE A 400 12.65 20.78 -11.97
C ILE A 400 11.80 19.59 -12.44
N ALA A 401 12.41 18.61 -13.10
CA ALA A 401 11.72 17.39 -13.53
C ALA A 401 11.11 16.62 -12.35
N GLU A 402 11.84 16.49 -11.24
CA GLU A 402 11.36 15.85 -10.01
C GLU A 402 10.16 16.59 -9.39
N VAL A 403 10.18 17.92 -9.34
CA VAL A 403 9.04 18.72 -8.86
C VAL A 403 7.81 18.51 -9.74
N VAL A 404 7.98 18.56 -11.06
CA VAL A 404 6.90 18.30 -12.03
C VAL A 404 6.34 16.89 -11.86
N ALA A 405 7.22 15.90 -11.67
CA ALA A 405 6.83 14.50 -11.45
C ALA A 405 6.12 14.27 -10.12
N TYR A 406 6.51 14.98 -9.06
CA TYR A 406 5.83 14.91 -7.76
C TYR A 406 4.40 15.44 -7.83
N ILE A 407 4.18 16.55 -8.55
CA ILE A 407 2.82 17.04 -8.86
C ILE A 407 2.07 16.00 -9.69
N GLY A 408 2.73 15.37 -10.67
CA GLY A 408 2.18 14.26 -11.46
C GLY A 408 1.74 13.07 -10.61
N LEU A 409 2.50 12.71 -9.58
CA LEU A 409 2.16 11.66 -8.63
C LEU A 409 0.87 11.99 -7.89
N ILE A 410 0.77 13.20 -7.33
CA ILE A 410 -0.42 13.67 -6.60
C ILE A 410 -1.65 13.60 -7.52
N MET A 411 -1.54 14.10 -8.76
CA MET A 411 -2.63 14.05 -9.74
C MET A 411 -3.04 12.62 -10.08
N LYS A 412 -2.07 11.72 -10.29
CA LYS A 412 -2.33 10.30 -10.53
C LYS A 412 -3.07 9.67 -9.34
N GLU A 413 -2.65 9.92 -8.11
CA GLU A 413 -3.30 9.37 -6.91
C GLU A 413 -4.75 9.85 -6.74
N GLN A 414 -5.10 11.02 -7.31
CA GLN A 414 -6.47 11.55 -7.37
C GLN A 414 -7.24 11.17 -8.64
N SER A 415 -6.74 10.24 -9.46
CA SER A 415 -7.32 9.82 -10.75
C SER A 415 -7.38 10.92 -11.83
N GLU A 416 -6.61 12.00 -11.70
CA GLU A 416 -6.38 13.00 -12.77
C GLU A 416 -5.32 12.47 -13.74
N VAL A 417 -5.55 11.25 -14.28
CA VAL A 417 -4.57 10.48 -15.03
C VAL A 417 -4.10 11.17 -16.31
N PRO A 418 -4.96 11.82 -17.12
CA PRO A 418 -4.51 12.53 -18.32
C PRO A 418 -3.50 13.66 -18.02
N GLN A 419 -3.75 14.44 -16.97
CA GLN A 419 -2.87 15.52 -16.53
C GLN A 419 -1.58 14.97 -15.93
N ALA A 420 -1.66 13.91 -15.13
CA ALA A 420 -0.49 13.20 -14.62
C ALA A 420 0.40 12.68 -15.77
N CYS A 421 -0.18 12.15 -16.84
CA CYS A 421 0.59 11.75 -18.03
C CYS A 421 1.34 12.92 -18.66
N SER A 422 0.70 14.09 -18.80
CA SER A 422 1.36 15.29 -19.35
C SER A 422 2.53 15.74 -18.49
N LEU A 423 2.37 15.73 -17.16
CA LEU A 423 3.40 16.07 -16.20
C LEU A 423 4.58 15.10 -16.26
N TYR A 424 4.34 13.80 -16.15
CA TYR A 424 5.42 12.80 -16.26
C TYR A 424 6.11 12.82 -17.62
N ARG A 425 5.37 13.09 -18.70
CA ARG A 425 5.94 13.26 -20.03
C ARG A 425 6.91 14.44 -20.05
N ARG A 426 6.50 15.60 -19.52
CA ARG A 426 7.38 16.77 -19.45
C ARG A 426 8.59 16.49 -18.56
N ALA A 427 8.40 15.84 -17.41
CA ALA A 427 9.49 15.46 -16.51
C ALA A 427 10.51 14.54 -17.20
N ALA A 428 10.06 13.51 -17.92
CA ALA A 428 10.93 12.61 -18.68
C ALA A 428 11.64 13.29 -19.86
N VAL A 429 11.06 14.35 -20.45
CA VAL A 429 11.77 15.17 -21.45
C VAL A 429 12.87 16.01 -20.80
N LEU A 430 12.61 16.57 -19.62
CA LEU A 430 13.56 17.41 -18.89
C LEU A 430 14.75 16.61 -18.35
N ALA A 431 14.51 15.39 -17.88
CA ALA A 431 15.53 14.48 -17.36
C ALA A 431 15.43 13.08 -18.03
N PRO A 432 15.89 12.94 -19.28
CA PRO A 432 15.65 11.75 -20.10
C PRO A 432 16.43 10.50 -19.67
N LEU A 433 17.45 10.67 -18.82
CA LEU A 433 18.23 9.57 -18.23
C LEU A 433 17.76 9.17 -16.83
N HIS A 434 16.71 9.81 -16.28
CA HIS A 434 16.22 9.49 -14.94
C HIS A 434 15.19 8.34 -15.00
N ALA A 435 15.59 7.15 -14.57
CA ALA A 435 14.81 5.92 -14.72
C ALA A 435 13.44 5.99 -14.03
N SER A 436 13.36 6.47 -12.79
CA SER A 436 12.10 6.55 -12.05
C SER A 436 11.03 7.39 -12.77
N LEU A 437 11.45 8.46 -13.46
CA LEU A 437 10.53 9.32 -14.23
C LEU A 437 10.00 8.61 -15.47
N CYS A 438 10.87 7.91 -16.20
CA CYS A 438 10.47 7.08 -17.33
C CYS A 438 9.52 5.96 -16.89
N LEU A 439 9.86 5.23 -15.82
CA LEU A 439 9.05 4.15 -15.27
C LEU A 439 7.65 4.63 -14.88
N ASN A 440 7.55 5.78 -14.19
CA ASN A 440 6.26 6.35 -13.82
C ASN A 440 5.44 6.82 -15.03
N LEU A 441 6.09 7.36 -16.07
CA LEU A 441 5.44 7.70 -17.33
C LEU A 441 4.87 6.44 -18.02
N MET A 442 5.65 5.36 -18.11
CA MET A 442 5.19 4.07 -18.65
C MET A 442 3.99 3.53 -17.88
N HIS A 443 4.00 3.64 -16.55
CA HIS A 443 2.86 3.27 -15.72
C HIS A 443 1.62 4.14 -15.98
N CYS A 444 1.78 5.45 -16.15
CA CYS A 444 0.65 6.33 -16.46
C CYS A 444 0.05 6.02 -17.84
N TYR A 445 0.88 5.76 -18.84
CA TYR A 445 0.41 5.29 -20.15
C TYR A 445 -0.31 3.94 -20.07
N SER A 446 0.21 2.99 -19.27
CA SER A 446 -0.44 1.69 -19.05
C SER A 446 -1.85 1.85 -18.44
N VAL A 447 -2.02 2.78 -17.49
CA VAL A 447 -3.33 3.12 -16.90
C VAL A 447 -4.32 3.67 -17.94
N ARG A 448 -3.82 4.32 -19.00
CA ARG A 448 -4.62 4.88 -20.10
C ARG A 448 -4.78 3.97 -21.32
N GLN A 449 -4.26 2.74 -21.28
CA GLN A 449 -4.22 1.84 -22.45
C GLN A 449 -3.42 2.39 -23.62
N LEU A 450 -2.31 3.04 -23.28
CA LEU A 450 -1.35 3.56 -24.23
C LEU A 450 -0.09 2.69 -24.16
N GLU A 451 -0.24 1.37 -24.27
CA GLU A 451 0.85 0.38 -24.15
C GLU A 451 1.96 0.67 -25.17
N VAL A 452 1.58 1.09 -26.37
CA VAL A 452 2.52 1.45 -27.44
C VAL A 452 3.41 2.61 -27.03
N GLN A 453 2.81 3.67 -26.48
CA GLN A 453 3.54 4.81 -25.97
C GLN A 453 4.43 4.42 -24.79
N ALA A 454 3.92 3.59 -23.86
CA ALA A 454 4.72 3.08 -22.75
C ALA A 454 5.95 2.30 -23.24
N ILE A 455 5.76 1.37 -24.19
CA ILE A 455 6.85 0.60 -24.80
C ILE A 455 7.85 1.55 -25.46
N ALA A 456 7.38 2.51 -26.26
CA ALA A 456 8.25 3.45 -26.97
C ALA A 456 9.13 4.29 -26.04
N TRP A 457 8.58 4.74 -24.91
CA TRP A 457 9.36 5.48 -23.91
C TRP A 457 10.39 4.59 -23.21
N GLY A 458 10.05 3.35 -22.88
CA GLY A 458 11.01 2.39 -22.33
C GLY A 458 12.14 2.04 -23.30
N VAL A 459 11.83 1.84 -24.59
CA VAL A 459 12.84 1.63 -25.64
C VAL A 459 13.73 2.85 -25.81
N ARG A 460 13.13 4.05 -25.88
CA ARG A 460 13.87 5.31 -25.96
C ARG A 460 14.83 5.48 -24.77
N PHE A 461 14.41 5.10 -23.57
CA PHE A 461 15.27 5.16 -22.39
C PHE A 461 16.51 4.26 -22.56
N PHE A 462 16.33 3.00 -22.98
CA PHE A 462 17.46 2.11 -23.26
C PHE A 462 18.31 2.58 -24.44
N ASP A 463 17.72 3.23 -25.47
CA ASP A 463 18.46 3.87 -26.57
C ASP A 463 19.35 5.02 -26.11
N LEU A 464 19.10 5.64 -24.95
CA LEU A 464 19.97 6.69 -24.41
C LEU A 464 21.16 6.09 -23.65
N LEU A 465 21.05 4.83 -23.20
CA LEU A 465 22.10 4.07 -22.51
C LEU A 465 23.00 3.28 -23.49
N LYS A 466 23.33 3.84 -24.66
CA LYS A 466 24.04 3.13 -25.76
C LYS A 466 25.39 2.54 -25.37
N SER A 467 26.03 3.11 -24.34
CA SER A 467 27.31 2.61 -23.80
C SER A 467 27.16 1.28 -23.04
N VAL A 468 25.94 0.88 -22.67
CA VAL A 468 25.66 -0.33 -21.90
C VAL A 468 25.23 -1.46 -22.84
N PRO A 469 26.01 -2.55 -23.00
CA PRO A 469 25.70 -3.62 -23.96
C PRO A 469 24.32 -4.26 -23.76
N ALA A 470 23.88 -4.40 -22.51
CA ALA A 470 22.55 -4.90 -22.18
C ALA A 470 21.44 -3.95 -22.66
N ALA A 471 21.58 -2.65 -22.45
CA ALA A 471 20.63 -1.65 -22.94
C ALA A 471 20.54 -1.64 -24.46
N THR A 472 21.70 -1.70 -25.14
CA THR A 472 21.76 -1.80 -26.60
C THR A 472 21.07 -3.06 -27.11
N THR A 473 21.18 -4.19 -26.40
CA THR A 473 20.49 -5.44 -26.75
C THR A 473 18.98 -5.32 -26.63
N VAL A 474 18.48 -4.67 -25.56
CA VAL A 474 17.05 -4.41 -25.38
C VAL A 474 16.52 -3.48 -26.47
N ALA A 475 17.20 -2.35 -26.71
CA ALA A 475 16.75 -1.36 -27.68
C ALA A 475 16.84 -1.87 -29.13
N SER A 476 17.92 -2.53 -29.51
CA SER A 476 18.06 -3.14 -30.83
C SER A 476 17.10 -4.29 -31.04
N GLY A 477 16.87 -5.14 -30.04
CA GLY A 477 15.87 -6.22 -30.12
C GLY A 477 14.48 -5.73 -30.46
N MET A 478 14.11 -4.52 -30.02
CA MET A 478 12.82 -3.89 -30.34
C MET A 478 12.77 -3.23 -31.73
N ARG A 479 13.90 -3.13 -32.44
CA ARG A 479 14.05 -2.53 -33.77
C ARG A 479 14.45 -3.54 -34.85
N ASP A 480 14.83 -4.76 -34.47
CA ASP A 480 15.45 -5.75 -35.32
C ASP A 480 14.43 -6.41 -36.26
N GLU A 481 14.51 -6.05 -37.55
CA GLU A 481 13.70 -6.60 -38.66
C GLU A 481 14.15 -7.97 -39.16
N SER A 482 15.22 -8.55 -38.59
CA SER A 482 15.74 -9.82 -39.05
C SER A 482 14.76 -10.97 -38.76
N ARG A 483 14.52 -11.79 -39.80
CA ARG A 483 13.62 -12.95 -39.77
C ARG A 483 14.33 -14.24 -39.33
N GLU A 484 15.58 -14.16 -38.87
CA GLU A 484 16.34 -15.36 -38.56
C GLU A 484 15.88 -15.99 -37.23
N PRO A 485 15.57 -17.30 -37.21
CA PRO A 485 15.23 -17.99 -35.97
C PRO A 485 16.39 -17.92 -34.97
N VAL A 486 16.17 -17.24 -33.85
CA VAL A 486 17.14 -17.20 -32.76
C VAL A 486 17.04 -18.49 -31.94
N ASP A 487 18.13 -19.25 -31.85
CA ASP A 487 18.26 -20.35 -30.88
C ASP A 487 18.18 -19.77 -29.46
N LEU A 488 17.04 -20.02 -28.82
CA LEU A 488 16.67 -19.41 -27.56
C LEU A 488 17.59 -19.82 -26.41
N GLN A 489 18.00 -21.08 -26.35
CA GLN A 489 18.87 -21.58 -25.27
C GLN A 489 20.26 -20.96 -25.40
N ARG A 490 20.76 -20.83 -26.63
CA ARG A 490 22.05 -20.19 -26.90
C ARG A 490 22.02 -18.67 -26.70
N ALA A 491 20.91 -18.02 -27.07
CA ALA A 491 20.72 -16.58 -26.87
C ALA A 491 20.62 -16.22 -25.38
N THR A 492 19.95 -17.04 -24.56
CA THR A 492 19.88 -16.83 -23.11
C THR A 492 21.24 -16.98 -22.44
N ALA A 493 22.06 -17.97 -22.84
CA ALA A 493 23.39 -18.18 -22.28
C ALA A 493 24.38 -17.04 -22.62
N ALA A 494 24.21 -16.37 -23.77
CA ALA A 494 25.08 -15.30 -24.25
C ALA A 494 24.54 -13.88 -23.98
N ALA A 495 23.32 -13.73 -23.46
CA ALA A 495 22.69 -12.43 -23.26
C ALA A 495 23.50 -11.56 -22.30
N PRO A 496 23.83 -10.30 -22.63
CA PRO A 496 24.43 -9.38 -21.66
C PRO A 496 23.49 -9.11 -20.48
N ALA A 497 24.04 -8.72 -19.35
CA ALA A 497 23.28 -8.35 -18.15
C ALA A 497 23.57 -6.90 -17.78
N LEU A 498 22.55 -6.18 -17.32
CA LEU A 498 22.74 -4.91 -16.63
C LEU A 498 23.46 -5.18 -15.32
N CYS A 499 24.50 -4.39 -15.05
CA CYS A 499 25.27 -4.44 -13.82
C CYS A 499 25.06 -3.15 -13.03
N ARG A 500 25.19 -3.21 -11.70
CA ARG A 500 25.11 -2.01 -10.82
C ARG A 500 26.12 -0.92 -11.20
N LYS A 501 27.25 -1.28 -11.81
CA LYS A 501 28.29 -0.35 -12.28
C LYS A 501 27.92 0.41 -13.56
N ASP A 502 26.85 -0.02 -14.24
CA ASP A 502 26.43 0.58 -15.50
C ASP A 502 25.59 1.86 -15.28
N VAL A 503 25.20 2.14 -14.03
CA VAL A 503 24.35 3.28 -13.64
C VAL A 503 24.75 3.84 -12.28
N ASP A 504 24.33 5.07 -11.99
CA ASP A 504 24.69 5.79 -10.77
C ASP A 504 23.83 5.36 -9.57
N GLY A 505 24.24 4.27 -8.92
CA GLY A 505 23.70 3.84 -7.64
C GLY A 505 22.61 2.78 -7.71
N ILE A 506 22.26 2.24 -6.53
CA ILE A 506 21.40 1.06 -6.41
C ILE A 506 19.93 1.36 -6.74
N ALA A 507 19.43 2.56 -6.38
CA ALA A 507 18.06 2.96 -6.65
C ALA A 507 17.83 3.10 -8.16
N GLU A 508 18.74 3.80 -8.85
CA GLU A 508 18.70 3.95 -10.30
C GLU A 508 18.80 2.59 -11.00
N PHE A 509 19.71 1.71 -10.56
CA PHE A 509 19.79 0.34 -11.07
C PHE A 509 18.47 -0.43 -10.96
N ASN A 510 17.82 -0.36 -9.80
CA ASN A 510 16.54 -1.03 -9.60
C ASN A 510 15.48 -0.50 -10.58
N ASP A 511 15.42 0.81 -10.78
CA ASP A 511 14.46 1.44 -11.69
C ASP A 511 14.75 1.13 -13.16
N VAL A 512 16.02 1.09 -13.58
CA VAL A 512 16.41 0.66 -14.94
C VAL A 512 15.99 -0.78 -15.21
N VAL A 513 16.25 -1.68 -14.26
CA VAL A 513 15.80 -3.08 -14.37
C VAL A 513 14.27 -3.15 -14.40
N ALA A 514 13.58 -2.33 -13.61
CA ALA A 514 12.12 -2.27 -13.59
C ALA A 514 11.51 -1.77 -14.91
N ILE A 515 12.15 -0.80 -15.60
CA ILE A 515 11.74 -0.40 -16.95
C ILE A 515 11.74 -1.61 -17.89
N GLY A 516 12.80 -2.43 -17.84
CA GLY A 516 12.90 -3.66 -18.63
C GLY A 516 11.85 -4.72 -18.24
N PHE A 517 11.56 -4.90 -16.94
CA PHE A 517 10.45 -5.75 -16.49
C PHE A 517 9.10 -5.27 -17.02
N VAL A 518 8.85 -3.96 -17.03
CA VAL A 518 7.62 -3.40 -17.59
C VAL A 518 7.55 -3.60 -19.10
N LEU A 519 8.66 -3.50 -19.84
CA LEU A 519 8.69 -3.84 -21.27
C LEU A 519 8.28 -5.30 -21.52
N VAL A 520 8.86 -6.24 -20.78
CA VAL A 520 8.49 -7.67 -20.86
C VAL A 520 7.02 -7.88 -20.56
N LYS A 521 6.51 -7.23 -19.50
CA LYS A 521 5.09 -7.28 -19.14
C LYS A 521 4.19 -6.76 -20.26
N LEU A 522 4.49 -5.59 -20.80
CA LEU A 522 3.67 -4.98 -21.86
C LEU A 522 3.71 -5.81 -23.14
N LEU A 523 4.88 -6.30 -23.55
CA LEU A 523 5.02 -7.21 -24.69
C LEU A 523 4.23 -8.50 -24.50
N TYR A 524 4.26 -9.09 -23.30
CA TYR A 524 3.46 -10.27 -23.01
C TYR A 524 1.95 -9.99 -23.08
N LEU A 525 1.51 -8.82 -22.59
CA LEU A 525 0.11 -8.41 -22.60
C LEU A 525 -0.40 -7.90 -23.95
N THR A 526 0.47 -7.67 -24.95
CA THR A 526 0.07 -7.28 -26.31
C THR A 526 0.23 -8.40 -27.34
N TYR A 527 0.91 -9.49 -26.98
CA TYR A 527 1.01 -10.71 -27.78
C TYR A 527 -0.37 -11.35 -28.04
N PRO A 528 -0.60 -12.23 -29.02
CA PRO A 528 -0.15 -12.11 -30.39
C PRO A 528 -0.88 -10.99 -31.15
N TYR A 529 -1.79 -10.24 -30.51
CA TYR A 529 -2.66 -9.25 -31.16
C TYR A 529 -2.84 -7.95 -30.37
N LEU A 530 -2.08 -6.94 -30.79
CA LEU A 530 -2.66 -5.68 -31.26
C LEU A 530 -2.27 -5.58 -32.75
N PRO A 531 -2.87 -4.76 -33.61
CA PRO A 531 -2.10 -3.99 -34.56
C PRO A 531 -1.52 -2.80 -33.80
N MET A 532 -0.20 -2.67 -33.76
CA MET A 532 0.39 -1.35 -33.59
C MET A 532 0.14 -0.68 -34.91
N GLU A 533 -1.00 0.02 -35.02
CA GLU A 533 -1.32 0.72 -36.24
C GLU A 533 -0.23 1.77 -36.51
N ALA A 534 0.69 1.41 -37.41
CA ALA A 534 1.25 2.39 -38.32
C ALA A 534 0.08 2.91 -39.14
N SER A 535 -0.11 4.22 -39.13
CA SER A 535 -1.08 4.93 -39.97
C SER A 535 -1.08 4.34 -41.38
N GLN A 536 -2.17 3.66 -41.76
CA GLN A 536 -2.42 3.35 -43.16
C GLN A 536 -3.36 4.41 -43.72
N ASP A 537 -2.85 5.10 -44.73
CA ASP A 537 -3.62 5.80 -45.74
C ASP A 537 -4.70 4.86 -46.29
N SER A 538 -5.93 5.00 -45.79
CA SER A 538 -7.14 4.83 -46.56
C SER A 538 -8.32 5.44 -45.80
N GLY A 539 -8.81 6.59 -46.29
CA GLY A 539 -10.20 7.02 -46.04
C GLY A 539 -10.56 7.45 -44.61
N GLY A 540 -9.71 8.21 -43.93
CA GLY A 540 -10.07 8.99 -42.74
C GLY A 540 -10.03 8.21 -41.40
N PRO A 541 -9.45 8.80 -40.33
CA PRO A 541 -9.33 8.13 -39.04
C PRO A 541 -10.71 7.93 -38.38
N PRO A 542 -10.93 6.78 -37.69
CA PRO A 542 -12.03 6.63 -36.74
C PRO A 542 -12.01 7.77 -35.72
N SER A 543 -13.19 8.32 -35.39
CA SER A 543 -13.35 9.55 -34.60
C SER A 543 -12.65 9.60 -33.23
N TRP A 544 -12.20 8.47 -32.67
CA TRP A 544 -11.46 8.41 -31.42
C TRP A 544 -9.93 8.55 -31.58
N GLN A 545 -9.35 8.19 -32.74
CA GLN A 545 -7.92 8.39 -33.04
C GLN A 545 -7.58 9.87 -33.27
N SER A 546 -8.49 10.62 -33.89
CA SER A 546 -8.36 12.08 -34.02
C SER A 546 -8.31 12.84 -32.68
N ARG A 547 -8.70 12.18 -31.58
CA ARG A 547 -8.61 12.71 -30.21
C ARG A 547 -7.34 12.27 -29.46
N LEU A 548 -6.57 11.32 -30.00
CA LEU A 548 -5.36 10.78 -29.39
C LEU A 548 -4.08 11.26 -30.06
N THR A 549 -4.12 11.69 -31.32
CA THR A 549 -3.01 12.40 -31.95
C THR A 549 -3.02 13.86 -31.49
N VAL A 550 -2.34 14.14 -30.38
CA VAL A 550 -1.85 15.51 -30.14
C VAL A 550 -0.81 15.77 -31.22
N LYS A 551 -1.05 16.79 -32.05
CA LYS A 551 -0.31 17.17 -33.27
C LYS A 551 1.19 17.47 -33.09
N THR A 552 1.80 17.20 -31.94
CA THR A 552 3.23 17.40 -31.64
C THR A 552 4.04 16.11 -31.53
N GLU A 553 3.41 14.94 -31.69
CA GLU A 553 4.01 13.62 -31.38
C GLU A 553 4.87 13.01 -32.51
N GLY A 554 4.73 13.47 -33.76
CA GLY A 554 5.28 12.78 -34.94
C GLY A 554 6.81 12.69 -35.04
N ASP A 555 7.54 13.63 -34.42
CA ASP A 555 9.01 13.68 -34.55
C ASP A 555 9.78 13.06 -33.36
N LEU A 556 9.13 12.91 -32.20
CA LEU A 556 9.78 12.44 -30.96
C LEU A 556 9.62 10.94 -30.71
N VAL A 557 8.65 10.30 -31.36
CA VAL A 557 8.37 8.86 -31.21
C VAL A 557 8.15 8.28 -32.59
N LYS A 558 9.20 7.76 -33.23
CA LYS A 558 9.02 6.89 -34.40
C LYS A 558 8.20 5.66 -33.96
N PRO A 559 7.24 5.19 -34.76
CA PRO A 559 6.47 4.01 -34.41
C PRO A 559 7.42 2.85 -34.11
N VAL A 560 7.23 2.24 -32.94
CA VAL A 560 7.99 1.06 -32.51
C VAL A 560 7.45 -0.13 -33.27
N TYR A 561 7.89 -0.33 -34.51
CA TYR A 561 7.79 -1.61 -35.22
C TYR A 561 6.37 -2.07 -35.59
N ASN A 562 6.10 -2.29 -36.90
CA ASN A 562 4.85 -2.92 -37.35
C ASN A 562 5.06 -4.43 -37.50
N TRP A 563 4.71 -5.20 -36.47
CA TRP A 563 4.87 -6.67 -36.47
C TRP A 563 4.12 -7.40 -37.58
N ARG A 564 3.13 -6.78 -38.24
CA ARG A 564 2.47 -7.38 -39.41
C ARG A 564 3.43 -7.51 -40.61
N ASP A 565 4.37 -6.59 -40.75
CA ASP A 565 5.26 -6.52 -41.91
C ASP A 565 6.57 -7.33 -41.69
N SER A 566 6.91 -7.58 -40.42
CA SER A 566 8.20 -8.13 -39.99
C SER A 566 8.17 -9.57 -39.44
N GLY A 567 7.22 -10.40 -39.89
CA GLY A 567 7.19 -11.84 -39.54
C GLY A 567 6.18 -12.24 -38.47
N GLY A 568 5.23 -11.38 -38.11
CA GLY A 568 4.04 -11.77 -37.33
C GLY A 568 4.32 -12.06 -35.84
N TRP A 569 3.69 -13.12 -35.32
CA TRP A 569 3.71 -13.45 -33.89
C TRP A 569 5.03 -14.12 -33.47
N GLU A 570 5.71 -14.82 -34.39
CA GLU A 570 6.99 -15.48 -34.16
C GLU A 570 8.08 -14.46 -33.79
N THR A 571 8.17 -13.37 -34.55
CA THR A 571 9.11 -12.27 -34.29
C THR A 571 8.82 -11.64 -32.93
N HIS A 572 7.56 -11.37 -32.60
CA HIS A 572 7.18 -10.83 -31.29
C HIS A 572 7.64 -11.74 -30.14
N LEU A 573 7.39 -13.05 -30.27
CA LEU A 573 7.77 -14.01 -29.25
C LEU A 573 9.30 -14.10 -29.08
N GLN A 574 10.06 -14.02 -30.18
CA GLN A 574 11.52 -13.96 -30.14
C GLN A 574 12.02 -12.71 -29.41
N VAL A 575 11.46 -11.53 -29.72
CA VAL A 575 11.78 -10.26 -29.06
C VAL A 575 11.50 -10.34 -27.56
N LEU A 576 10.29 -10.78 -27.19
CA LEU A 576 9.88 -10.98 -25.79
C LEU A 576 10.86 -11.89 -25.04
N ARG A 577 11.25 -13.02 -25.65
CA ARG A 577 12.20 -13.98 -25.06
C ARG A 577 13.62 -13.41 -24.94
N LYS A 578 14.10 -12.69 -25.96
CA LYS A 578 15.42 -12.04 -25.97
C LYS A 578 15.53 -11.02 -24.84
N ILE A 579 14.53 -10.14 -24.68
CA ILE A 579 14.51 -9.14 -23.61
C ILE A 579 14.36 -9.82 -22.25
N SER A 580 13.50 -10.84 -22.15
CA SER A 580 13.34 -11.61 -20.91
C SER A 580 14.66 -12.22 -20.44
N ALA A 581 15.48 -12.76 -21.35
CA ALA A 581 16.79 -13.32 -21.02
C ALA A 581 17.76 -12.27 -20.46
N VAL A 582 17.83 -11.07 -21.08
CA VAL A 582 18.66 -9.96 -20.57
C VAL A 582 18.22 -9.59 -19.15
N MET A 583 16.91 -9.43 -18.93
CA MET A 583 16.35 -9.05 -17.63
C MET A 583 16.53 -10.14 -16.57
N ASP A 584 16.42 -11.42 -16.95
CA ASP A 584 16.58 -12.55 -16.04
C ASP A 584 18.02 -12.64 -15.51
N ARG A 585 19.02 -12.40 -16.36
CA ARG A 585 20.41 -12.28 -15.92
C ARG A 585 20.67 -11.02 -15.11
N SER A 586 20.03 -9.90 -15.47
CA SER A 586 20.21 -8.61 -14.78
C SER A 586 19.72 -8.63 -13.32
N ARG A 587 18.73 -9.47 -13.01
CA ARG A 587 18.20 -9.62 -11.65
C ARG A 587 18.96 -10.62 -10.78
N GLU A 588 19.85 -11.42 -11.35
CA GLU A 588 20.50 -12.51 -10.63
C GLU A 588 21.33 -11.96 -9.44
N GLY A 589 21.18 -12.57 -8.27
CA GLY A 589 21.83 -12.14 -7.03
C GLY A 589 21.31 -10.81 -6.44
N GLN A 590 20.22 -10.24 -6.96
CA GLN A 590 19.65 -8.99 -6.48
C GLN A 590 18.42 -9.26 -5.58
N GLU A 591 18.32 -8.58 -4.43
CA GLU A 591 17.16 -8.67 -3.53
C GLU A 591 16.00 -7.73 -3.94
N LEU A 592 15.61 -7.74 -5.23
CA LEU A 592 14.60 -6.81 -5.79
C LEU A 592 13.21 -6.93 -5.12
N GLN A 593 12.89 -8.07 -4.53
CA GLN A 593 11.66 -8.28 -3.74
C GLN A 593 11.58 -7.39 -2.48
N ARG A 594 12.70 -6.84 -2.01
CA ARG A 594 12.80 -5.95 -0.85
C ARG A 594 12.83 -4.46 -1.21
N THR A 595 12.78 -4.12 -2.50
CA THR A 595 12.91 -2.74 -2.99
C THR A 595 11.56 -2.19 -3.46
N ALA A 596 11.54 -0.93 -3.92
CA ALA A 596 10.34 -0.30 -4.46
C ALA A 596 9.83 -0.99 -5.75
N VAL A 597 10.70 -1.68 -6.49
CA VAL A 597 10.38 -2.33 -7.77
C VAL A 597 9.93 -3.79 -7.63
N ARG A 598 9.62 -4.21 -6.40
CA ARG A 598 9.18 -5.57 -6.08
C ARG A 598 7.95 -6.02 -6.87
N ASN A 599 7.07 -5.09 -7.24
CA ASN A 599 5.84 -5.39 -7.96
C ASN A 599 6.16 -5.73 -9.42
N GLU A 600 6.95 -4.90 -10.08
CA GLU A 600 7.43 -5.12 -11.45
C GLU A 600 8.21 -6.42 -11.55
N HIS A 601 9.05 -6.69 -10.55
CA HIS A 601 9.78 -7.95 -10.42
C HIS A 601 8.84 -9.16 -10.30
N ALA A 602 7.78 -9.08 -9.49
CA ALA A 602 6.81 -10.18 -9.34
C ALA A 602 6.08 -10.49 -10.66
N TYR A 603 5.65 -9.47 -11.41
CA TYR A 603 5.06 -9.68 -12.74
C TYR A 603 6.07 -10.31 -13.71
N PHE A 604 7.31 -9.83 -13.71
CA PHE A 604 8.36 -10.40 -14.56
C PHE A 604 8.60 -11.88 -14.26
N LEU A 605 8.75 -12.26 -12.98
CA LEU A 605 8.95 -13.65 -12.58
C LEU A 605 7.79 -14.55 -12.98
N CYS A 606 6.55 -14.08 -12.78
CA CYS A 606 5.36 -14.80 -13.21
C CYS A 606 5.40 -15.08 -14.72
N ILE A 607 5.68 -14.04 -15.53
CA ILE A 607 5.72 -14.15 -16.99
C ILE A 607 6.85 -15.07 -17.46
N VAL A 608 8.06 -14.96 -16.91
CA VAL A 608 9.18 -15.83 -17.30
C VAL A 608 8.89 -17.30 -16.97
N LYS A 609 8.31 -17.57 -15.79
CA LYS A 609 7.87 -18.92 -15.42
C LYS A 609 6.79 -19.44 -16.36
N ILE A 610 5.82 -18.59 -16.71
CA ILE A 610 4.80 -18.93 -17.70
C ILE A 610 5.51 -19.27 -19.01
N LEU A 611 6.36 -18.42 -19.56
CA LEU A 611 7.06 -18.66 -20.84
C LEU A 611 7.92 -19.93 -20.84
N ALA A 612 8.44 -20.36 -19.68
CA ALA A 612 9.21 -21.59 -19.53
C ALA A 612 8.33 -22.86 -19.44
N SER A 613 7.09 -22.75 -18.98
CA SER A 613 6.20 -23.87 -18.67
C SER A 613 5.39 -24.45 -19.84
N LEU A 614 5.58 -23.98 -21.09
CA LEU A 614 4.57 -24.16 -22.15
C LEU A 614 4.99 -25.06 -23.32
N PRO A 615 4.08 -25.91 -23.85
CA PRO A 615 4.03 -26.20 -25.28
C PRO A 615 3.53 -24.98 -26.08
N PRO A 616 3.78 -24.89 -27.40
CA PRO A 616 3.61 -23.66 -28.19
C PRO A 616 2.19 -23.09 -28.10
N ILE A 617 2.12 -21.76 -27.94
CA ILE A 617 0.86 -21.01 -27.93
C ILE A 617 0.16 -21.24 -29.26
N VAL A 618 -1.12 -21.63 -29.21
CA VAL A 618 -1.82 -22.02 -30.41
C VAL A 618 -2.11 -20.79 -31.27
N GLN A 619 -1.78 -20.91 -32.56
CA GLN A 619 -2.12 -19.92 -33.57
C GLN A 619 -3.61 -19.61 -33.51
N PRO A 620 -4.00 -18.36 -33.28
CA PRO A 620 -5.39 -17.99 -33.43
C PRO A 620 -5.71 -17.92 -34.92
N THR A 621 -6.69 -18.72 -35.35
CA THR A 621 -7.10 -18.87 -36.75
C THR A 621 -7.82 -17.64 -37.31
N SER A 622 -8.20 -16.68 -36.46
CA SER A 622 -8.73 -15.37 -36.83
C SER A 622 -8.56 -14.37 -35.68
N PRO A 623 -8.23 -13.08 -35.91
CA PRO A 623 -8.10 -12.10 -34.85
C PRO A 623 -9.50 -11.68 -34.37
N LEU A 624 -9.76 -11.83 -33.07
CA LEU A 624 -10.92 -11.30 -32.32
C LEU A 624 -12.30 -11.94 -32.57
N ALA A 625 -12.52 -12.67 -33.67
CA ALA A 625 -13.72 -13.50 -33.83
C ALA A 625 -13.65 -14.67 -32.83
N GLY A 626 -14.36 -14.55 -31.70
CA GLY A 626 -14.34 -15.55 -30.62
C GLY A 626 -13.44 -15.21 -29.42
N ALA A 627 -13.00 -13.96 -29.23
CA ALA A 627 -12.26 -13.58 -28.03
C ALA A 627 -13.13 -13.54 -26.76
N ILE A 628 -12.57 -13.96 -25.61
CA ILE A 628 -13.11 -13.75 -24.27
C ILE A 628 -12.13 -12.87 -23.49
N PHE A 629 -12.59 -11.72 -22.99
CA PHE A 629 -11.73 -10.75 -22.32
C PHE A 629 -11.64 -11.03 -20.82
N LEU A 630 -10.44 -11.22 -20.27
CA LEU A 630 -10.22 -11.38 -18.83
C LEU A 630 -9.82 -10.07 -18.20
N VAL A 631 -10.75 -9.42 -17.51
CA VAL A 631 -10.52 -8.12 -16.87
C VAL A 631 -10.30 -8.33 -15.38
N GLY A 632 -9.15 -7.91 -14.85
CA GLY A 632 -8.83 -8.22 -13.46
C GLY A 632 -7.45 -7.79 -13.01
N ASP A 633 -7.05 -8.27 -11.84
CA ASP A 633 -5.70 -8.08 -11.29
C ASP A 633 -4.66 -9.02 -11.94
N SER A 634 -3.54 -9.29 -11.26
CA SER A 634 -2.45 -10.13 -11.79
C SER A 634 -2.86 -11.56 -12.13
N HIS A 635 -3.99 -12.07 -11.61
CA HIS A 635 -4.45 -13.42 -11.91
C HIS A 635 -4.97 -13.63 -13.34
N VAL A 636 -5.11 -12.56 -14.14
CA VAL A 636 -5.37 -12.69 -15.58
C VAL A 636 -4.13 -13.13 -16.37
N VAL A 637 -2.92 -12.93 -15.83
CA VAL A 637 -1.65 -13.14 -16.54
C VAL A 637 -1.40 -14.61 -16.90
N PRO A 638 -1.64 -15.60 -16.02
CA PRO A 638 -1.45 -17.02 -16.36
C PRO A 638 -2.40 -17.54 -17.46
N ALA A 639 -3.61 -16.97 -17.55
CA ALA A 639 -4.59 -17.35 -18.56
C ALA A 639 -4.43 -16.61 -19.91
N ALA A 640 -3.55 -15.60 -19.95
CA ALA A 640 -3.34 -14.78 -21.14
C ALA A 640 -3.01 -15.64 -22.37
N TRP A 641 -3.73 -15.37 -23.46
CA TRP A 641 -3.51 -15.94 -24.80
C TRP A 641 -3.70 -17.45 -24.89
N ARG A 642 -4.36 -18.06 -23.89
CA ARG A 642 -4.79 -19.45 -23.93
C ARG A 642 -6.06 -19.59 -24.75
N SER A 643 -6.28 -20.81 -25.24
CA SER A 643 -7.57 -21.16 -25.82
C SER A 643 -8.40 -21.96 -24.83
N VAL A 644 -9.70 -21.80 -24.93
CA VAL A 644 -10.70 -22.68 -24.33
C VAL A 644 -11.65 -23.13 -25.41
N ASP A 645 -12.06 -24.40 -25.37
CA ASP A 645 -13.09 -24.93 -26.27
C ASP A 645 -14.44 -24.92 -25.55
N VAL A 646 -15.32 -24.02 -25.97
CA VAL A 646 -16.64 -23.83 -25.37
C VAL A 646 -17.69 -24.26 -26.38
N ARG A 647 -18.40 -25.35 -26.08
CA ARG A 647 -19.48 -25.91 -26.93
C ARG A 647 -19.05 -26.13 -28.40
N GLY A 648 -17.82 -26.61 -28.60
CA GLY A 648 -17.26 -26.87 -29.94
C GLY A 648 -16.76 -25.63 -30.68
N SER A 649 -16.84 -24.44 -30.06
CA SER A 649 -16.21 -23.21 -30.56
C SER A 649 -14.96 -22.91 -29.77
N ARG A 650 -13.86 -22.67 -30.49
CA ARG A 650 -12.59 -22.29 -29.88
C ARG A 650 -12.55 -20.80 -29.60
N HIS A 651 -12.28 -20.43 -28.36
CA HIS A 651 -12.17 -19.04 -27.92
C HIS A 651 -10.75 -18.74 -27.43
N VAL A 652 -10.28 -17.51 -27.65
CA VAL A 652 -8.99 -17.04 -27.09
C VAL A 652 -9.23 -16.11 -25.92
N LEU A 653 -8.48 -16.35 -24.85
CA LEU A 653 -8.46 -15.58 -23.63
C LEU A 653 -7.57 -14.34 -23.81
N VAL A 654 -8.18 -13.15 -23.86
CA VAL A 654 -7.47 -11.87 -24.02
C VAL A 654 -7.29 -11.21 -22.66
N PRO A 655 -6.06 -11.07 -22.13
CA PRO A 655 -5.82 -10.43 -20.84
C PRO A 655 -6.08 -8.93 -20.89
N CYS A 656 -6.82 -8.43 -19.91
CA CYS A 656 -7.08 -7.01 -19.65
C CYS A 656 -6.64 -6.69 -18.22
N LEU A 657 -5.33 -6.63 -18.02
CA LEU A 657 -4.73 -6.41 -16.70
C LEU A 657 -5.03 -5.00 -16.17
N VAL A 658 -5.51 -4.95 -14.93
CA VAL A 658 -5.70 -3.75 -14.11
C VAL A 658 -4.85 -3.90 -12.86
N THR A 659 -3.58 -3.50 -12.95
CA THR A 659 -2.60 -3.64 -11.87
C THR A 659 -3.12 -3.08 -10.54
N GLY A 660 -3.21 -3.92 -9.50
CA GLY A 660 -3.59 -3.51 -8.14
C GLY A 660 -5.07 -3.13 -7.97
N VAL A 661 -5.93 -3.49 -8.92
CA VAL A 661 -7.37 -3.33 -8.75
C VAL A 661 -7.86 -4.16 -7.56
N LYS A 662 -8.81 -3.58 -6.84
CA LYS A 662 -9.52 -4.21 -5.73
C LYS A 662 -10.98 -3.89 -5.91
N ILE A 663 -11.87 -4.79 -5.50
CA ILE A 663 -13.30 -4.49 -5.44
C ILE A 663 -13.52 -3.23 -4.60
N TRP A 664 -12.80 -3.10 -3.47
CA TRP A 664 -12.83 -1.92 -2.63
C TRP A 664 -12.56 -0.61 -3.40
N HIS A 665 -11.60 -0.60 -4.32
CA HIS A 665 -11.25 0.60 -5.09
C HIS A 665 -12.37 1.08 -6.03
N LEU A 666 -13.33 0.22 -6.37
CA LEU A 666 -14.36 0.52 -7.37
C LEU A 666 -15.61 1.22 -6.79
N ARG A 667 -15.71 1.35 -5.46
CA ARG A 667 -16.78 2.11 -4.79
C ARG A 667 -16.93 3.54 -5.30
N ALA A 668 -18.14 4.08 -5.22
CA ALA A 668 -18.46 5.42 -5.73
C ALA A 668 -17.51 6.52 -5.19
N ALA A 669 -17.23 6.52 -3.88
CA ALA A 669 -16.39 7.52 -3.22
C ALA A 669 -14.87 7.40 -3.49
N SER A 670 -14.41 6.31 -4.10
CA SER A 670 -12.98 6.12 -4.37
C SER A 670 -12.50 7.03 -5.50
N LYS A 671 -11.36 7.70 -5.27
CA LYS A 671 -10.60 8.52 -6.23
C LYS A 671 -9.29 7.84 -6.70
N PHE A 672 -9.13 6.54 -6.43
CA PHE A 672 -7.88 5.84 -6.71
C PHE A 672 -7.76 5.45 -8.19
N HIS A 673 -6.60 5.67 -8.82
CA HIS A 673 -6.42 5.51 -10.28
C HIS A 673 -6.71 4.11 -10.83
N THR A 674 -6.67 3.05 -10.02
CA THR A 674 -7.05 1.71 -10.48
C THR A 674 -8.53 1.61 -10.81
N LYS A 675 -9.38 2.44 -10.20
CA LYS A 675 -10.79 2.60 -10.59
C LYS A 675 -10.90 3.22 -11.98
N TYR A 676 -10.15 4.28 -12.25
CA TYR A 676 -10.06 4.88 -13.59
C TYR A 676 -9.63 3.82 -14.61
N ASN A 677 -8.53 3.11 -14.35
CA ASN A 677 -8.03 2.04 -15.24
C ASN A 677 -9.10 0.97 -15.50
N PHE A 678 -9.76 0.45 -14.46
CA PHE A 678 -10.78 -0.58 -14.60
C PHE A 678 -11.93 -0.15 -15.52
N TRP A 679 -12.47 1.05 -15.32
CA TRP A 679 -13.58 1.55 -16.13
C TRP A 679 -13.18 1.90 -17.55
N GLU A 680 -11.95 2.40 -17.76
CA GLU A 680 -11.40 2.58 -19.11
C GLU A 680 -11.27 1.22 -19.81
N ARG A 681 -10.82 0.17 -19.11
CA ARG A 681 -10.71 -1.21 -19.64
C ARG A 681 -12.04 -1.77 -20.08
N LEU A 682 -13.07 -1.64 -19.25
CA LEU A 682 -14.41 -2.06 -19.66
C LEU A 682 -14.95 -1.22 -20.82
N GLY A 683 -14.65 0.08 -20.84
CA GLY A 683 -15.09 1.00 -21.90
C GLY A 683 -14.44 0.75 -23.26
N SER A 684 -13.25 0.14 -23.31
CA SER A 684 -12.54 -0.17 -24.57
C SER A 684 -12.90 -1.52 -25.18
N LEU A 685 -13.69 -2.36 -24.49
CA LEU A 685 -14.06 -3.67 -25.00
C LEU A 685 -15.00 -3.59 -26.22
N PRO A 686 -14.88 -4.53 -27.20
CA PRO A 686 -15.82 -4.60 -28.30
C PRO A 686 -17.25 -4.84 -27.82
N ARG A 687 -18.23 -4.23 -28.52
CA ARG A 687 -19.64 -4.35 -28.15
C ARG A 687 -20.09 -5.80 -28.17
N GLY A 688 -20.69 -6.27 -27.08
CA GLY A 688 -21.20 -7.63 -26.96
C GLY A 688 -20.12 -8.69 -26.72
N ALA A 689 -18.84 -8.30 -26.63
CA ALA A 689 -17.79 -9.26 -26.35
C ALA A 689 -17.99 -9.94 -24.98
N PRO A 690 -17.82 -11.27 -24.88
CA PRO A 690 -17.87 -11.98 -23.63
C PRO A 690 -16.66 -11.61 -22.77
N LEU A 691 -16.85 -11.52 -21.45
CA LEU A 691 -15.78 -11.19 -20.53
C LEU A 691 -15.88 -11.94 -19.20
N ILE A 692 -14.71 -12.13 -18.57
CA ILE A 692 -14.54 -12.74 -17.27
C ILE A 692 -13.92 -11.71 -16.33
N LEU A 693 -14.57 -11.43 -15.21
CA LEU A 693 -14.06 -10.55 -14.16
C LEU A 693 -13.27 -11.37 -13.13
N CYS A 694 -11.98 -11.06 -12.97
CA CYS A 694 -11.08 -11.68 -12.00
C CYS A 694 -10.66 -10.65 -10.95
N LEU A 695 -11.42 -10.58 -9.86
CA LEU A 695 -11.28 -9.57 -8.80
C LEU A 695 -11.43 -10.22 -7.42
N GLY A 696 -10.80 -9.63 -6.40
CA GLY A 696 -11.09 -9.93 -4.99
C GLY A 696 -9.95 -10.61 -4.22
N GLU A 697 -8.95 -11.19 -4.88
CA GLU A 697 -7.81 -11.82 -4.16
C GLU A 697 -7.07 -10.79 -3.31
N ILE A 698 -6.76 -9.63 -3.89
CA ILE A 698 -6.04 -8.58 -3.18
C ILE A 698 -6.88 -8.00 -2.02
N ASP A 699 -8.22 -7.96 -2.16
CA ASP A 699 -9.12 -7.57 -1.08
C ASP A 699 -9.00 -8.54 0.12
N CYS A 700 -8.89 -9.85 -0.14
CA CYS A 700 -8.64 -10.86 0.89
C CYS A 700 -7.25 -10.72 1.52
N ARG A 701 -6.21 -10.41 0.74
CA ARG A 701 -4.84 -10.29 1.25
C ARG A 701 -4.62 -9.15 2.23
N GLU A 702 -5.21 -7.99 1.97
CA GLU A 702 -4.94 -6.79 2.80
C GLU A 702 -6.14 -5.88 3.05
N GLY A 703 -7.27 -6.05 2.33
CA GLY A 703 -8.43 -5.17 2.44
C GLY A 703 -9.32 -5.51 3.62
N VAL A 704 -9.82 -6.76 3.67
CA VAL A 704 -10.84 -7.23 4.61
C VAL A 704 -10.38 -7.09 6.07
N VAL A 705 -9.18 -7.58 6.38
CA VAL A 705 -8.61 -7.54 7.75
C VAL A 705 -8.37 -6.09 8.19
N ARG A 706 -7.81 -5.27 7.30
CA ARG A 706 -7.52 -3.86 7.59
C ARG A 706 -8.79 -3.05 7.83
N ALA A 707 -9.89 -3.38 7.15
CA ALA A 707 -11.17 -2.71 7.39
C ALA A 707 -11.72 -2.99 8.80
N VAL A 708 -11.57 -4.22 9.29
CA VAL A 708 -11.94 -4.58 10.68
C VAL A 708 -11.02 -3.88 11.69
N GLN A 709 -9.70 -3.89 11.46
CA GLN A 709 -8.75 -3.20 12.35
C GLN A 709 -9.04 -1.70 12.46
N LYS A 710 -9.45 -1.07 11.35
CA LYS A 710 -9.90 0.33 11.30
C LYS A 710 -11.30 0.55 11.87
N GLY A 711 -11.98 -0.49 12.36
CA GLY A 711 -13.32 -0.38 12.92
C GLY A 711 -14.40 -0.02 11.90
N LEU A 712 -14.14 -0.18 10.59
CA LEU A 712 -15.18 -0.04 9.56
C LEU A 712 -16.23 -1.15 9.67
N TYR A 713 -15.81 -2.32 10.15
CA TYR A 713 -16.68 -3.48 10.36
C TYR A 713 -16.34 -4.15 11.69
N SER A 714 -17.35 -4.74 12.34
CA SER A 714 -17.23 -5.38 13.65
C SER A 714 -16.41 -6.67 13.63
N ASN A 715 -16.39 -7.39 12.51
CA ASN A 715 -15.69 -8.66 12.35
C ASN A 715 -15.47 -8.99 10.86
N LEU A 716 -14.71 -10.06 10.61
CA LEU A 716 -14.36 -10.51 9.26
C LEU A 716 -15.59 -10.90 8.42
N GLU A 717 -16.59 -11.53 9.02
CA GLU A 717 -17.81 -11.94 8.32
C GLU A 717 -18.58 -10.73 7.79
N HIS A 718 -18.77 -9.70 8.62
CA HIS A 718 -19.44 -8.47 8.21
C HIS A 718 -18.64 -7.72 7.13
N SER A 719 -17.31 -7.69 7.26
CA SER A 719 -16.41 -7.11 6.26
C SER A 719 -16.51 -7.82 4.90
N LEU A 720 -16.55 -9.15 4.89
CA LEU A 720 -16.72 -9.95 3.67
C LEU A 720 -18.11 -9.77 3.04
N LYS A 721 -19.18 -9.72 3.83
CA LYS A 721 -20.53 -9.44 3.31
C LYS A 721 -20.61 -8.07 2.66
N ALA A 722 -20.08 -7.04 3.31
CA ALA A 722 -20.04 -5.69 2.74
C ALA A 722 -19.20 -5.64 1.44
N LEU A 723 -18.13 -6.43 1.35
CA LEU A 723 -17.35 -6.57 0.11
C LEU A 723 -18.16 -7.22 -1.02
N VAL A 724 -18.97 -8.25 -0.72
CA VAL A 724 -19.87 -8.88 -1.69
C VAL A 724 -20.95 -7.91 -2.15
N ASP A 725 -21.55 -7.14 -1.24
CA ASP A 725 -22.55 -6.12 -1.59
C ASP A 725 -21.95 -5.06 -2.52
N LEU A 726 -20.75 -4.58 -2.21
CA LEU A 726 -20.00 -3.68 -3.09
C LEU A 726 -19.69 -4.34 -4.44
N PHE A 727 -19.34 -5.63 -4.47
CA PHE A 727 -19.09 -6.32 -5.73
C PHE A 727 -20.36 -6.40 -6.57
N LEU A 728 -21.52 -6.68 -5.97
CA LEU A 728 -22.81 -6.68 -6.67
C LEU A 728 -23.15 -5.30 -7.24
N GLU A 729 -22.82 -4.20 -6.55
CA GLU A 729 -22.95 -2.85 -7.12
C GLU A 729 -22.05 -2.63 -8.34
N VAL A 730 -20.79 -3.07 -8.27
CA VAL A 730 -19.86 -3.02 -9.40
C VAL A 730 -20.41 -3.84 -10.57
N LEU A 731 -20.92 -5.04 -10.32
CA LEU A 731 -21.50 -5.91 -11.34
C LEU A 731 -22.74 -5.30 -12.01
N ARG A 732 -23.61 -4.61 -11.24
CA ARG A 732 -24.72 -3.83 -11.79
C ARG A 732 -24.22 -2.75 -12.76
N GLU A 733 -23.18 -2.03 -12.36
CA GLU A 733 -22.58 -0.99 -13.20
C GLU A 733 -21.91 -1.58 -14.45
N CYS A 734 -21.24 -2.73 -14.35
CA CYS A 734 -20.70 -3.47 -15.50
C CYS A 734 -21.81 -3.83 -16.50
N ARG A 735 -22.93 -4.43 -16.02
CA ARG A 735 -24.08 -4.74 -16.87
C ARG A 735 -24.68 -3.51 -17.52
N ARG A 736 -24.77 -2.38 -16.79
CA ARG A 736 -25.27 -1.11 -17.34
C ARG A 736 -24.40 -0.60 -18.49
N ARG A 737 -23.07 -0.72 -18.38
CA ARG A 737 -22.12 -0.29 -19.43
C ARG A 737 -22.02 -1.27 -20.59
N LEU A 738 -22.21 -2.55 -20.34
CA LEU A 738 -22.06 -3.65 -21.30
C LEU A 738 -23.34 -4.47 -21.43
N PRO A 739 -24.46 -3.87 -21.90
CA PRO A 739 -25.78 -4.51 -21.86
C PRO A 739 -25.87 -5.79 -22.70
N ARG A 740 -25.05 -5.91 -23.75
CA ARG A 740 -25.06 -7.04 -24.69
C ARG A 740 -23.98 -8.10 -24.43
N SER A 741 -23.09 -7.87 -23.48
CA SER A 741 -21.98 -8.78 -23.21
C SER A 741 -22.44 -9.94 -22.33
N GLN A 742 -21.90 -11.14 -22.57
CA GLN A 742 -21.94 -12.20 -21.57
C GLN A 742 -20.88 -11.90 -20.50
N ILE A 743 -21.30 -11.77 -19.25
CA ILE A 743 -20.42 -11.39 -18.15
C ILE A 743 -20.31 -12.57 -17.17
N PHE A 744 -19.08 -13.01 -16.97
CA PHE A 744 -18.72 -14.07 -16.04
C PHE A 744 -17.91 -13.52 -14.87
N VAL A 745 -18.07 -14.11 -13.68
CA VAL A 745 -17.25 -13.85 -12.50
C VAL A 745 -16.37 -15.06 -12.24
N HIS A 746 -15.05 -14.85 -12.23
CA HIS A 746 -14.07 -15.88 -11.91
C HIS A 746 -14.08 -16.17 -10.39
N PRO A 747 -13.91 -17.44 -9.94
CA PRO A 747 -13.70 -17.74 -8.53
C PRO A 747 -12.46 -17.02 -8.00
N ILE A 748 -12.49 -16.54 -6.76
CA ILE A 748 -11.33 -15.86 -6.20
C ILE A 748 -10.22 -16.90 -6.04
N PRO A 749 -9.03 -16.70 -6.62
CA PRO A 749 -7.94 -17.68 -6.55
C PRO A 749 -7.53 -18.01 -5.11
N GLU A 750 -7.41 -19.29 -4.78
CA GLU A 750 -7.16 -19.79 -3.42
C GLU A 750 -5.71 -20.27 -3.22
N VAL A 751 -4.77 -19.60 -3.89
CA VAL A 751 -3.35 -20.01 -4.01
C VAL A 751 -2.59 -19.78 -2.70
N LEU A 752 -2.55 -18.54 -2.21
CA LEU A 752 -1.80 -18.14 -1.02
C LEU A 752 -2.38 -18.77 0.25
N SER A 753 -1.55 -19.44 1.04
CA SER A 753 -1.97 -20.10 2.28
C SER A 753 -2.41 -19.10 3.34
N GLU A 754 -1.76 -17.93 3.42
CA GLU A 754 -2.01 -16.89 4.42
C GLU A 754 -3.39 -16.23 4.25
N THR A 755 -3.92 -16.22 3.03
CA THR A 755 -5.18 -15.54 2.69
C THR A 755 -6.32 -16.51 2.40
N ARG A 756 -6.02 -17.82 2.36
CA ARG A 756 -6.94 -18.88 1.92
C ARG A 756 -8.25 -18.91 2.68
N ILE A 757 -8.22 -18.73 4.00
CA ILE A 757 -9.43 -18.69 4.82
C ILE A 757 -10.41 -17.61 4.33
N LEU A 758 -9.89 -16.44 3.90
CA LEU A 758 -10.70 -15.34 3.41
C LEU A 758 -11.18 -15.58 1.99
N THR A 759 -10.35 -16.11 1.09
CA THR A 759 -10.73 -16.42 -0.29
C THR A 759 -11.79 -17.52 -0.36
N VAL A 760 -11.64 -18.59 0.43
CA VAL A 760 -12.65 -19.67 0.57
C VAL A 760 -13.98 -19.12 1.11
N CYS A 761 -13.93 -18.30 2.16
CA CYS A 761 -15.14 -17.67 2.71
C CYS A 761 -15.82 -16.75 1.69
N LEU A 762 -15.05 -15.95 0.94
CA LEU A 762 -15.57 -15.07 -0.08
C LEU A 762 -16.22 -15.85 -1.24
N ASN A 763 -15.55 -16.90 -1.74
CA ASN A 763 -16.11 -17.80 -2.75
C ASN A 763 -17.41 -18.47 -2.26
N ARG A 764 -17.49 -18.84 -0.98
CA ARG A 764 -18.74 -19.37 -0.39
C ARG A 764 -19.87 -18.34 -0.40
N LEU A 765 -19.59 -17.09 -0.05
CA LEU A 765 -20.60 -16.02 -0.08
C LEU A 765 -21.07 -15.70 -1.50
N LEU A 766 -20.16 -15.74 -2.49
CA LEU A 766 -20.51 -15.56 -3.90
C LEU A 766 -21.37 -16.71 -4.45
N ARG A 767 -21.17 -17.92 -3.93
CA ARG A 767 -21.98 -19.10 -4.27
C ARG A 767 -23.29 -19.22 -3.47
N SER A 768 -23.51 -18.35 -2.48
CA SER A 768 -24.76 -18.38 -1.71
C SER A 768 -25.97 -18.08 -2.59
N GLN A 769 -27.12 -18.68 -2.26
CA GLN A 769 -28.34 -18.55 -3.08
C GLN A 769 -28.72 -17.09 -3.33
N GLY A 770 -28.69 -16.24 -2.30
CA GLY A 770 -29.03 -14.82 -2.43
C GLY A 770 -28.11 -14.06 -3.39
N THR A 771 -26.80 -14.32 -3.35
CA THR A 771 -25.84 -13.70 -4.27
C THR A 771 -26.01 -14.21 -5.70
N ARG A 772 -26.21 -15.53 -5.88
CA ARG A 772 -26.46 -16.12 -7.21
C ARG A 772 -27.75 -15.60 -7.83
N ASP A 773 -28.82 -15.46 -7.05
CA ASP A 773 -30.08 -14.88 -7.51
C ASP A 773 -29.90 -13.42 -7.93
N ALA A 774 -29.12 -12.64 -7.16
CA ALA A 774 -28.80 -11.26 -7.50
C ALA A 774 -28.00 -11.15 -8.81
N MET A 775 -26.97 -12.00 -9.00
CA MET A 775 -26.21 -12.03 -10.25
C MET A 775 -27.08 -12.49 -11.43
N THR A 776 -27.93 -13.50 -11.24
CA THR A 776 -28.83 -14.01 -12.27
C THR A 776 -29.82 -12.94 -12.75
N LYS A 777 -30.36 -12.13 -11.83
CA LYS A 777 -31.20 -10.97 -12.19
C LYS A 777 -30.48 -9.92 -13.02
N LEU A 778 -29.15 -9.86 -12.94
CA LEU A 778 -28.29 -8.98 -13.75
C LEU A 778 -27.80 -9.65 -15.03
N ASP A 779 -28.24 -10.88 -15.30
CA ASP A 779 -27.71 -11.72 -16.38
C ASP A 779 -26.20 -11.95 -16.26
N ILE A 780 -25.70 -12.15 -15.04
CA ILE A 780 -24.27 -12.38 -14.74
C ILE A 780 -24.15 -13.78 -14.13
N ARG A 781 -23.11 -14.52 -14.53
CA ARG A 781 -22.87 -15.89 -14.07
C ARG A 781 -21.55 -16.00 -13.33
N CYS A 782 -21.56 -16.60 -12.15
CA CYS A 782 -20.34 -17.01 -11.47
C CYS A 782 -19.86 -18.33 -12.06
N LEU A 783 -18.58 -18.41 -12.42
CA LEU A 783 -17.94 -19.66 -12.81
C LEU A 783 -17.70 -20.51 -11.56
N GLU A 784 -17.74 -21.83 -11.70
CA GLU A 784 -17.59 -22.76 -10.59
C GLU A 784 -16.49 -23.77 -10.89
N PHE A 785 -15.44 -23.76 -10.08
CA PHE A 785 -14.40 -24.79 -10.09
C PHE A 785 -14.80 -25.89 -9.11
N SER A 786 -14.51 -27.14 -9.46
CA SER A 786 -14.78 -28.31 -8.61
C SER A 786 -14.07 -28.19 -7.26
N HIS A 787 -12.77 -28.00 -7.28
CA HIS A 787 -11.87 -27.64 -6.17
C HIS A 787 -10.45 -27.50 -6.73
N VAL A 788 -9.53 -26.87 -5.99
CA VAL A 788 -8.13 -26.67 -6.42
C VAL A 788 -7.11 -27.36 -5.50
N PHE A 789 -7.58 -28.15 -4.53
CA PHE A 789 -6.74 -28.78 -3.49
C PHE A 789 -6.68 -30.29 -3.63
N VAL A 790 -5.56 -30.90 -3.25
CA VAL A 790 -5.39 -32.36 -3.26
C VAL A 790 -6.41 -33.05 -2.36
N GLU A 791 -6.75 -32.43 -1.23
CA GLU A 791 -7.68 -32.96 -0.24
C GLU A 791 -9.16 -32.88 -0.67
N GLY A 792 -9.46 -32.24 -1.80
CA GLY A 792 -10.82 -32.01 -2.28
C GLY A 792 -11.37 -30.62 -1.92
N PRO A 793 -12.70 -30.42 -1.97
CA PRO A 793 -13.30 -29.13 -1.67
C PRO A 793 -13.08 -28.74 -0.19
N PRO A 794 -12.73 -27.48 0.10
CA PRO A 794 -12.41 -27.04 1.45
C PRO A 794 -13.65 -27.12 2.36
N ASN A 795 -13.50 -27.70 3.56
CA ASN A 795 -14.53 -27.68 4.60
C ASN A 795 -14.44 -26.35 5.38
N PRO A 796 -15.43 -25.44 5.25
CA PRO A 796 -15.40 -24.12 5.88
C PRO A 796 -15.48 -24.13 7.41
N ASP A 797 -15.85 -25.27 8.02
CA ASP A 797 -15.90 -25.40 9.48
C ASP A 797 -14.51 -25.66 10.08
N VAL A 798 -13.52 -25.93 9.22
CA VAL A 798 -12.13 -26.02 9.61
C VAL A 798 -11.58 -24.60 9.79
N GLY A 799 -11.08 -24.29 10.99
CA GLY A 799 -10.49 -22.98 11.31
C GLY A 799 -9.30 -22.61 10.41
N ALA A 800 -8.81 -21.38 10.56
CA ALA A 800 -7.75 -20.80 9.72
C ALA A 800 -6.51 -21.72 9.58
N ASP A 801 -6.07 -22.35 10.67
CA ASP A 801 -4.90 -23.24 10.69
C ASP A 801 -5.11 -24.50 9.84
N GLY A 802 -6.33 -25.03 9.78
CA GLY A 802 -6.60 -26.20 8.95
C GLY A 802 -6.80 -25.82 7.47
N MET A 803 -7.34 -24.64 7.18
CA MET A 803 -7.37 -24.11 5.81
C MET A 803 -5.97 -23.86 5.25
N ALA A 804 -5.08 -23.29 6.07
CA ALA A 804 -3.69 -23.02 5.68
C ALA A 804 -2.90 -24.30 5.33
N LYS A 805 -3.32 -25.46 5.85
CA LYS A 805 -2.70 -26.76 5.58
C LYS A 805 -3.15 -27.43 4.28
N LEU A 806 -4.20 -26.92 3.62
CA LEU A 806 -4.63 -27.46 2.33
C LEU A 806 -3.52 -27.32 1.29
N THR A 807 -3.32 -28.36 0.50
CA THR A 807 -2.25 -28.43 -0.48
C THR A 807 -2.83 -28.14 -1.86
N LEU A 808 -2.30 -27.11 -2.55
CA LEU A 808 -2.70 -26.85 -3.93
C LEU A 808 -2.34 -28.05 -4.80
N MET A 809 -3.18 -28.39 -5.78
CA MET A 809 -2.84 -29.44 -6.73
C MET A 809 -1.49 -29.13 -7.42
N PRO A 810 -0.54 -30.09 -7.51
CA PRO A 810 0.81 -29.84 -8.02
C PRO A 810 0.83 -29.20 -9.42
N GLU A 811 -0.10 -29.59 -10.29
CA GLU A 811 -0.23 -29.03 -11.64
C GLU A 811 -0.67 -27.56 -11.66
N LEU A 812 -1.26 -27.06 -10.57
CA LEU A 812 -1.71 -25.67 -10.42
C LEU A 812 -0.63 -24.77 -9.76
N GLU A 813 0.50 -25.32 -9.32
CA GLU A 813 1.60 -24.55 -8.73
C GLU A 813 2.41 -23.79 -9.80
N LEU A 814 2.75 -22.52 -9.53
CA LEU A 814 3.57 -21.70 -10.41
C LEU A 814 4.64 -20.89 -9.65
N ASP A 815 4.21 -19.91 -8.87
CA ASP A 815 5.10 -18.96 -8.19
C ASP A 815 4.73 -18.68 -6.73
N GLY A 816 3.80 -19.45 -6.18
CA GLY A 816 3.28 -19.29 -4.82
C GLY A 816 2.20 -18.21 -4.70
N THR A 817 1.96 -17.40 -5.73
CA THR A 817 0.91 -16.37 -5.74
C THR A 817 -0.14 -16.63 -6.82
N HIS A 818 0.27 -17.11 -7.99
CA HIS A 818 -0.59 -17.35 -9.14
C HIS A 818 -0.77 -18.85 -9.42
N MET A 819 -1.89 -19.21 -10.04
CA MET A 819 -2.11 -20.56 -10.56
C MET A 819 -1.31 -20.77 -11.85
N ASN A 820 -0.83 -21.99 -12.07
CA ASN A 820 -0.21 -22.43 -13.30
C ASN A 820 -1.19 -22.34 -14.49
N PRO A 821 -0.77 -21.92 -15.69
CA PRO A 821 -1.63 -21.86 -16.88
C PRO A 821 -2.42 -23.14 -17.20
N SER A 822 -1.98 -24.31 -16.72
CA SER A 822 -2.71 -25.58 -16.82
C SER A 822 -4.17 -25.49 -16.32
N TYR A 823 -4.46 -24.60 -15.37
CA TYR A 823 -5.80 -24.39 -14.80
C TYR A 823 -6.83 -23.98 -15.86
N VAL A 824 -6.39 -23.38 -16.97
CA VAL A 824 -7.29 -22.94 -18.04
C VAL A 824 -8.02 -24.14 -18.64
N GLN A 825 -7.32 -25.23 -18.92
CA GLN A 825 -7.92 -26.44 -19.48
C GLN A 825 -8.59 -27.29 -18.40
N SER A 826 -7.96 -27.43 -17.23
CA SER A 826 -8.47 -28.34 -16.20
C SER A 826 -9.68 -27.79 -15.42
N HIS A 827 -9.82 -26.47 -15.31
CA HIS A 827 -10.85 -25.84 -14.46
C HIS A 827 -11.67 -24.78 -15.20
N LEU A 828 -11.02 -23.84 -15.88
CA LEU A 828 -11.71 -22.68 -16.47
C LEU A 828 -12.59 -23.08 -17.66
N GLU A 829 -12.08 -23.90 -18.58
CA GLU A 829 -12.82 -24.37 -19.75
C GLU A 829 -14.09 -25.15 -19.38
N PRO A 830 -14.07 -26.17 -18.49
CA PRO A 830 -15.28 -26.84 -18.03
C PRO A 830 -16.29 -25.88 -17.37
N ALA A 831 -15.80 -24.96 -16.54
CA ALA A 831 -16.66 -23.98 -15.87
C ALA A 831 -17.34 -23.03 -16.86
N LEU A 832 -16.60 -22.57 -17.88
CA LEU A 832 -17.14 -21.75 -18.96
C LEU A 832 -18.15 -22.53 -19.78
N ALA A 833 -17.85 -23.77 -20.18
CA ALA A 833 -18.75 -24.61 -20.96
C ALA A 833 -20.11 -24.82 -20.28
N SER A 834 -20.10 -25.01 -18.96
CA SER A 834 -21.31 -25.10 -18.13
C SER A 834 -22.08 -23.77 -18.06
N ALA A 835 -21.37 -22.65 -17.91
CA ALA A 835 -21.96 -21.32 -17.75
C ALA A 835 -22.29 -20.61 -19.08
N TRP A 836 -21.88 -21.11 -20.24
CA TRP A 836 -22.06 -20.41 -21.51
C TRP A 836 -23.53 -20.39 -21.98
N ARG A 837 -23.94 -19.33 -22.69
CA ARG A 837 -25.22 -19.28 -23.43
C ARG A 837 -24.97 -19.08 -24.92
N ASP A 838 -25.83 -19.69 -25.73
CA ASP A 838 -25.87 -19.44 -27.17
C ASP A 838 -26.59 -18.10 -27.39
N VAL A 839 -25.97 -17.22 -28.18
CA VAL A 839 -26.47 -15.84 -28.40
C VAL A 839 -27.66 -15.80 -29.37
N ASP A 840 -27.99 -16.93 -30.03
CA ASP A 840 -29.01 -17.05 -31.08
C ASP A 840 -30.25 -17.88 -30.67
N ALA A 841 -30.59 -17.96 -29.37
CA ALA A 841 -31.71 -18.78 -28.88
C ALA A 841 -32.94 -18.01 -28.37
N ASP A 842 -33.03 -16.70 -28.58
CA ASP A 842 -34.24 -15.89 -28.29
C ASP A 842 -34.64 -14.98 -29.47
#